data_AF-A0A0G4EJC2-F1
#
_entry.id   AF-A0A0G4EJC2-F1
#
_cell.length_a   1.000
_cell.length_b   1.000
_cell.length_c   1.000
_cell.angle_alpha   90.00
_cell.angle_beta   90.00
_cell.angle_gamma   90.00
#
_symmetry.space_group_name_H-M   'P 1'
#
loop_
_entity.id
_entity.type
_entity.pdbx_description
1 polymer ?
#
loop_
_entity_poly.entity_id
_entity_poly.type
_entity_poly.pdbx_seq_one_letter_code
_entity_poly.pdbx_strand_id
1 'polypeptide(L)'
;MEARGLVLEIFVIVCWYLGSAMHSVITKTALRPSSTEMSLADRVFFGSLVTSLQLCVAGFFAIPFLLFYRKSLFEGQGVRGTFMRFLNFDFFFSSCLYALANICANTALGGGRVLLVQIIKCSELIITTILAWLIAGTAAPTAQIAALSLSSFGIILVVHDTVQGGSGGSGSLIAVFFALLGALSISLRNVLVSKKGEGATIPFFVLSVLGCCVACLISLCLFMVGAAPTSVSIPPALLSGLFHSTYNMASLGFLAMVSSPIVHAYFNAVKRAVIIITAEVLRCGLPTGVQILGSFMAIIGLHLSKSAKPKKAPEKEVLKGHASQGGGRYPNWWSLLGALVVCLVFWHTAIATRCSSDAPIMEAIKNIASPENLNSLLGASTVATANLKGKAKAPQQPANTGGAGADAQPQPQPPPAPPAAADGEEADKEKVVSQNVAAASMALPQGSSGDGDGDQQPPPPPAEDQQPPEQGEQAQEVGGEQQGAAAVAPRVDEAERSRTMAVSQKILEERTWEGVIGAQQEAMIDAYSALVKGYKRAMMFGLADHENKGDAAINYGQYLVLKKLGLEVVHFCAPKLAEDCDYDEALRVAQSSDDPLIIFYTGGGNFGDIWQKYVDDRERLVARFRDHPEYPIVVFPQTIKFEHDDTMVAHAEKMRHPNISFIARDIPSYEWLMQCPFEYKMAYMLPDSAFMMGVTPPPISPTYDILWVKRTDREKRDYKLPPAPKGVKVKQDDWVSYNSTNIKWREKYPVRNGEGYEFFQTVVTKSRLNRGLQFLARGNVVVADRLHAHILCTLMRKPHVILDNNYGKIRQYRSAWTDGLVEGGLVHIATTPEEAMDKALAILKGTTQQLKQADSDSGKSAEKKDSVETDERSGEGEGEGEGGGKEKVQA
;
A
#
# COMPACT_ATOMS: atom_id res chain seq x y z
N MET A 1 10.24 -0.17 -20.51
CA MET A 1 9.14 -0.20 -19.52
C MET A 1 9.17 1.00 -18.57
N GLU A 2 10.34 1.48 -18.13
CA GLU A 2 10.43 2.71 -17.31
C GLU A 2 9.84 3.94 -18.01
N ALA A 3 10.04 4.08 -19.33
CA ALA A 3 9.41 5.15 -20.12
C ALA A 3 7.88 5.10 -20.13
N ARG A 4 7.26 3.90 -20.20
CA ARG A 4 5.79 3.76 -20.14
C ARG A 4 5.22 4.13 -18.77
N GLY A 5 5.92 3.76 -17.69
CA GLY A 5 5.55 4.17 -16.33
C GLY A 5 5.70 5.67 -16.09
N LEU A 6 6.77 6.27 -16.61
CA LEU A 6 7.00 7.72 -16.56
C LEU A 6 5.91 8.48 -17.32
N VAL A 7 5.57 8.05 -18.54
CA VAL A 7 4.52 8.69 -19.35
C VAL A 7 3.15 8.62 -18.68
N LEU A 8 2.81 7.48 -18.06
CA LEU A 8 1.56 7.33 -17.32
C LEU A 8 1.51 8.25 -16.08
N GLU A 9 2.59 8.35 -15.32
CA GLU A 9 2.68 9.28 -14.18
C GLU A 9 2.55 10.74 -14.63
N ILE A 10 3.24 11.13 -15.72
CA ILE A 10 3.11 12.47 -16.32
C ILE A 10 1.66 12.73 -16.69
N PHE A 11 1.02 11.79 -17.39
CA PHE A 11 -0.37 11.92 -17.83
C PHE A 11 -1.33 12.11 -16.64
N VAL A 12 -1.20 11.31 -15.58
CA VAL A 12 -2.00 11.45 -14.36
C VAL A 12 -1.81 12.83 -13.71
N ILE A 13 -0.57 13.30 -13.58
CA ILE A 13 -0.29 14.62 -12.99
C ILE A 13 -0.84 15.75 -13.87
N VAL A 14 -0.72 15.65 -15.20
CA VAL A 14 -1.27 16.64 -16.14
C VAL A 14 -2.80 16.70 -16.06
N CYS A 15 -3.49 15.56 -16.13
CA CYS A 15 -4.94 15.49 -15.99
C CYS A 15 -5.41 16.05 -14.65
N TRP A 16 -4.67 15.79 -13.58
CA TRP A 16 -4.95 16.35 -12.26
C TRP A 16 -4.77 17.87 -12.23
N TYR A 17 -3.66 18.39 -12.76
CA TYR A 17 -3.32 19.81 -12.62
C TYR A 17 -4.15 20.68 -13.56
N LEU A 18 -4.19 20.33 -14.84
CA LEU A 18 -4.95 21.09 -15.83
C LEU A 18 -6.46 20.95 -15.60
N GLY A 19 -6.92 19.75 -15.25
CA GLY A 19 -8.32 19.51 -14.89
C GLY A 19 -8.75 20.34 -13.68
N SER A 20 -7.93 20.42 -12.64
CA SER A 20 -8.22 21.25 -11.46
C SER A 20 -8.24 22.75 -11.76
N ALA A 21 -7.41 23.20 -12.71
CA ALA A 21 -7.36 24.60 -13.14
C ALA A 21 -8.62 24.99 -13.92
N MET A 22 -9.00 24.17 -14.92
CA MET A 22 -10.23 24.36 -15.68
C MET A 22 -11.47 24.30 -14.80
N HIS A 23 -11.55 23.31 -13.91
CA HIS A 23 -12.62 23.24 -12.92
C HIS A 23 -12.76 24.54 -12.14
N SER A 24 -11.68 25.03 -11.51
CA SER A 24 -11.73 26.22 -10.65
C SER A 24 -12.18 27.49 -11.37
N VAL A 25 -11.72 27.68 -12.63
CA VAL A 25 -12.10 28.85 -13.44
C VAL A 25 -13.54 28.77 -13.92
N ILE A 26 -13.96 27.62 -14.41
CA ILE A 26 -15.32 27.41 -14.95
C ILE A 26 -16.34 27.45 -13.81
N THR A 27 -16.03 26.86 -12.66
CA THR A 27 -16.86 26.93 -11.44
C THR A 27 -17.05 28.38 -10.99
N LYS A 28 -16.01 29.23 -11.06
CA LYS A 28 -16.18 30.67 -10.75
C LYS A 28 -17.15 31.36 -11.71
N THR A 29 -17.21 30.95 -12.98
CA THR A 29 -18.19 31.45 -13.96
C THR A 29 -19.60 30.95 -13.65
N ALA A 30 -19.74 29.69 -13.24
CA ALA A 30 -21.01 29.13 -12.77
C ALA A 30 -21.56 29.85 -11.54
N LEU A 31 -20.64 30.32 -10.68
CA LEU A 31 -20.93 30.97 -9.41
C LEU A 31 -20.98 32.50 -9.48
N ARG A 32 -21.14 33.11 -10.66
CA ARG A 32 -21.35 34.57 -10.75
C ARG A 32 -22.77 34.88 -10.27
N PRO A 33 -22.95 35.61 -9.15
CA PRO A 33 -24.28 35.91 -8.66
C PRO A 33 -24.99 36.91 -9.58
N SER A 34 -26.32 36.84 -9.63
CA SER A 34 -27.17 37.81 -10.33
C SER A 34 -27.37 39.12 -9.53
N SER A 35 -27.04 39.12 -8.23
CA SER A 35 -27.13 40.28 -7.33
C SER A 35 -25.86 40.42 -6.47
N THR A 36 -25.54 41.65 -6.06
CA THR A 36 -24.34 41.97 -5.29
C THR A 36 -24.45 41.68 -3.78
N GLU A 37 -25.67 41.50 -3.26
CA GLU A 37 -25.93 41.21 -1.85
C GLU A 37 -26.64 39.85 -1.69
N MET A 38 -25.90 38.87 -1.17
CA MET A 38 -26.42 37.53 -0.82
C MET A 38 -26.13 37.26 0.65
N SER A 39 -27.12 36.71 1.36
CA SER A 39 -26.94 36.25 2.74
C SER A 39 -25.92 35.11 2.84
N LEU A 40 -25.43 34.81 4.04
CA LEU A 40 -24.54 33.67 4.25
C LEU A 40 -25.22 32.34 3.85
N ALA A 41 -26.51 32.19 4.18
CA ALA A 41 -27.30 31.02 3.85
C ALA A 41 -27.40 30.83 2.33
N ASP A 42 -27.66 31.90 1.57
CA ASP A 42 -27.76 31.84 0.11
C ASP A 42 -26.41 31.46 -0.53
N ARG A 43 -25.30 31.96 0.03
CA ARG A 43 -23.94 31.63 -0.46
C ARG A 43 -23.61 30.15 -0.28
N VAL A 44 -23.95 29.59 0.89
CA VAL A 44 -23.75 28.17 1.16
C VAL A 44 -24.70 27.33 0.33
N PHE A 45 -25.95 27.76 0.17
CA PHE A 45 -26.94 27.09 -0.67
C PHE A 45 -26.44 27.00 -2.11
N PHE A 46 -25.96 28.11 -2.67
CA PHE A 46 -25.39 28.16 -4.01
C PHE A 46 -24.16 27.28 -4.19
N GLY A 47 -23.24 27.30 -3.22
CA GLY A 47 -22.08 26.40 -3.19
C GLY A 47 -22.50 24.93 -3.12
N SER A 48 -23.54 24.60 -2.35
CA SER A 48 -24.07 23.24 -2.25
C SER A 48 -24.75 22.77 -3.53
N LEU A 49 -25.54 23.62 -4.19
CA LEU A 49 -26.24 23.29 -5.43
C LEU A 49 -25.26 23.00 -6.58
N VAL A 50 -24.24 23.83 -6.74
CA VAL A 50 -23.16 23.59 -7.72
C VAL A 50 -22.39 22.31 -7.38
N THR A 51 -22.13 22.06 -6.10
CA THR A 51 -21.47 20.80 -5.67
C THR A 51 -22.32 19.58 -6.03
N SER A 52 -23.62 19.63 -5.78
CA SER A 52 -24.56 18.55 -6.12
C SER A 52 -24.55 18.25 -7.62
N LEU A 53 -24.59 19.29 -8.47
CA LEU A 53 -24.49 19.12 -9.93
C LEU A 53 -23.16 18.50 -10.35
N GLN A 54 -22.04 18.98 -9.79
CA GLN A 54 -20.70 18.48 -10.11
C GLN A 54 -20.51 17.02 -9.69
N LEU A 55 -21.01 16.64 -8.50
CA LEU A 55 -20.91 15.27 -7.97
C LEU A 55 -21.87 14.32 -8.68
N CYS A 56 -23.03 14.79 -9.12
CA CYS A 56 -23.94 14.04 -9.98
C CYS A 56 -23.28 13.69 -11.32
N VAL A 57 -22.66 14.68 -11.98
CA VAL A 57 -21.88 14.45 -13.21
C VAL A 57 -20.75 13.45 -12.94
N ALA A 58 -20.01 13.61 -11.83
CA ALA A 58 -18.94 12.68 -11.47
C ALA A 58 -19.42 11.25 -11.21
N GLY A 59 -20.55 11.07 -10.55
CA GLY A 59 -21.20 9.78 -10.35
C GLY A 59 -21.58 9.13 -11.69
N PHE A 60 -22.14 9.90 -12.62
CA PHE A 60 -22.48 9.42 -13.96
C PHE A 60 -21.23 8.98 -14.75
N PHE A 61 -20.17 9.79 -14.76
CA PHE A 61 -18.92 9.47 -15.45
C PHE A 61 -18.14 8.33 -14.80
N ALA A 62 -18.39 8.00 -13.53
CA ALA A 62 -17.83 6.83 -12.88
C ALA A 62 -18.45 5.52 -13.38
N ILE A 63 -19.71 5.53 -13.84
CA ILE A 63 -20.46 4.31 -14.24
C ILE A 63 -19.76 3.55 -15.39
N PRO A 64 -19.34 4.19 -16.50
CA PRO A 64 -18.59 3.49 -17.54
C PRO A 64 -17.31 2.83 -17.01
N PHE A 65 -16.57 3.46 -16.09
CA PHE A 65 -15.39 2.83 -15.51
C PHE A 65 -15.75 1.59 -14.68
N LEU A 66 -16.86 1.59 -13.95
CA LEU A 66 -17.35 0.42 -13.22
C LEU A 66 -17.83 -0.69 -14.16
N LEU A 67 -18.47 -0.32 -15.28
CA LEU A 67 -19.05 -1.25 -16.25
C LEU A 67 -18.03 -1.84 -17.23
N PHE A 68 -16.98 -1.10 -17.62
CA PHE A 68 -15.96 -1.53 -18.58
C PHE A 68 -14.73 -2.18 -17.91
N TYR A 69 -14.34 -1.80 -16.69
CA TYR A 69 -13.34 -2.55 -15.89
C TYR A 69 -13.97 -3.76 -15.19
N ARG A 70 -14.77 -4.51 -15.97
CA ARG A 70 -15.79 -5.51 -15.60
C ARG A 70 -15.24 -6.84 -15.08
N LYS A 71 -14.20 -6.85 -14.25
CA LYS A 71 -13.59 -8.12 -13.78
C LYS A 71 -13.42 -8.27 -12.26
N SER A 72 -13.99 -7.38 -11.45
CA SER A 72 -13.78 -7.45 -10.00
C SER A 72 -14.93 -6.93 -9.10
N LEU A 73 -15.91 -6.21 -9.64
CA LEU A 73 -16.92 -5.54 -8.80
C LEU A 73 -18.14 -6.41 -8.41
N PHE A 74 -18.40 -7.50 -9.13
CA PHE A 74 -19.59 -8.34 -8.90
C PHE A 74 -19.30 -9.84 -8.76
N GLU A 75 -18.04 -10.27 -8.87
CA GLU A 75 -17.67 -11.70 -8.83
C GLU A 75 -17.37 -12.25 -7.42
N GLY A 76 -17.38 -11.42 -6.36
CA GLY A 76 -17.16 -11.89 -4.99
C GLY A 76 -18.29 -11.59 -4.00
N GLN A 77 -18.98 -10.48 -4.17
CA GLN A 77 -20.15 -10.10 -3.39
C GLN A 77 -21.04 -9.30 -4.33
N GLY A 78 -22.29 -9.71 -4.55
CA GLY A 78 -23.20 -9.03 -5.49
C GLY A 78 -23.44 -7.55 -5.13
N VAL A 79 -24.40 -6.89 -5.79
CA VAL A 79 -24.82 -5.49 -5.51
C VAL A 79 -24.95 -5.22 -4.00
N ARG A 80 -25.37 -6.23 -3.22
CA ARG A 80 -25.48 -6.23 -1.77
C ARG A 80 -24.16 -6.02 -1.00
N GLY A 81 -23.02 -6.56 -1.46
CA GLY A 81 -21.72 -6.37 -0.80
C GLY A 81 -21.14 -4.97 -1.03
N THR A 82 -21.30 -4.45 -2.25
CA THR A 82 -21.01 -3.04 -2.55
C THR A 82 -21.94 -2.11 -1.76
N PHE A 83 -23.21 -2.50 -1.59
CA PHE A 83 -24.16 -1.78 -0.75
C PHE A 83 -23.78 -1.78 0.74
N MET A 84 -23.37 -2.93 1.28
CA MET A 84 -22.90 -3.01 2.67
C MET A 84 -21.61 -2.21 2.90
N ARG A 85 -20.75 -2.07 1.88
CA ARG A 85 -19.63 -1.12 1.94
C ARG A 85 -20.08 0.34 1.98
N PHE A 86 -21.19 0.71 1.33
CA PHE A 86 -21.77 2.07 1.45
C PHE A 86 -22.23 2.39 2.88
N LEU A 87 -22.64 1.38 3.65
CA LEU A 87 -23.10 1.54 5.04
C LEU A 87 -21.96 1.50 6.08
N ASN A 88 -20.71 1.30 5.64
CA ASN A 88 -19.58 1.35 6.55
C ASN A 88 -19.36 2.79 7.05
N PHE A 89 -19.32 2.94 8.37
CA PHE A 89 -19.14 4.23 9.05
C PHE A 89 -17.93 5.02 8.53
N ASP A 90 -16.81 4.36 8.25
CA ASP A 90 -15.59 5.02 7.76
C ASP A 90 -15.79 5.66 6.38
N PHE A 91 -16.48 4.96 5.47
CA PHE A 91 -16.77 5.46 4.11
C PHE A 91 -17.85 6.53 4.12
N PHE A 92 -18.87 6.37 4.97
CA PHE A 92 -19.89 7.38 5.15
C PHE A 92 -19.29 8.68 5.67
N PHE A 93 -18.50 8.60 6.75
CA PHE A 93 -17.82 9.75 7.33
C PHE A 93 -16.84 10.41 6.34
N SER A 94 -16.08 9.60 5.58
CA SER A 94 -15.22 10.11 4.50
C SER A 94 -15.99 10.89 3.43
N SER A 95 -17.19 10.41 3.06
CA SER A 95 -18.02 11.02 2.02
C SER A 95 -18.66 12.31 2.51
N CYS A 96 -19.04 12.38 3.78
CA CYS A 96 -19.49 13.62 4.43
C CYS A 96 -18.38 14.69 4.43
N LEU A 97 -17.15 14.32 4.82
CA LEU A 97 -16.00 15.23 4.77
C LEU A 97 -15.67 15.67 3.34
N TYR A 98 -15.81 14.78 2.37
CA TYR A 98 -15.61 15.09 0.95
C TYR A 98 -16.68 16.05 0.40
N ALA A 99 -17.96 15.83 0.73
CA ALA A 99 -19.03 16.75 0.37
C ALA A 99 -18.81 18.13 1.00
N LEU A 100 -18.55 18.17 2.31
CA LEU A 100 -18.28 19.41 3.05
C LEU A 100 -17.10 20.18 2.44
N ALA A 101 -16.00 19.49 2.09
CA ALA A 101 -14.85 20.12 1.47
C ALA A 101 -15.17 20.79 0.12
N ASN A 102 -16.01 20.15 -0.71
CA ASN A 102 -16.41 20.67 -2.01
C ASN A 102 -17.44 21.80 -1.90
N ILE A 103 -18.41 21.69 -0.99
CA ILE A 103 -19.36 22.77 -0.67
C ILE A 103 -18.59 24.01 -0.23
N CYS A 104 -17.69 23.86 0.74
CA CYS A 104 -16.85 24.96 1.23
C CYS A 104 -15.97 25.56 0.11
N ALA A 105 -15.41 24.73 -0.77
CA ALA A 105 -14.63 25.20 -1.91
C ALA A 105 -15.46 26.06 -2.87
N ASN A 106 -16.66 25.60 -3.20
CA ASN A 106 -17.57 26.30 -4.12
C ASN A 106 -18.12 27.57 -3.48
N THR A 107 -18.51 27.54 -2.20
CA THR A 107 -18.91 28.75 -1.44
C THR A 107 -17.79 29.79 -1.40
N ALA A 108 -16.54 29.35 -1.16
CA ALA A 108 -15.37 30.23 -1.17
C ALA A 108 -15.08 30.82 -2.55
N LEU A 109 -15.19 30.01 -3.62
CA LEU A 109 -15.06 30.49 -4.99
C LEU A 109 -16.16 31.47 -5.36
N GLY A 110 -17.39 31.29 -4.88
CA GLY A 110 -18.49 32.24 -5.06
C GLY A 110 -18.16 33.61 -4.47
N GLY A 111 -17.66 33.63 -3.23
CA GLY A 111 -17.34 34.87 -2.50
C GLY A 111 -16.01 35.56 -2.83
N GLY A 112 -14.99 34.81 -3.31
CA GLY A 112 -13.61 35.30 -3.44
C GLY A 112 -13.00 35.22 -4.85
N ARG A 113 -11.81 35.79 -5.02
CA ARG A 113 -10.98 35.57 -6.22
C ARG A 113 -10.41 34.15 -6.21
N VAL A 114 -10.25 33.54 -7.39
CA VAL A 114 -9.65 32.20 -7.52
C VAL A 114 -8.28 32.19 -6.85
N LEU A 115 -7.44 33.21 -7.11
CA LEU A 115 -6.14 33.43 -6.47
C LEU A 115 -6.21 33.28 -4.93
N LEU A 116 -7.07 34.08 -4.28
CA LEU A 116 -7.23 34.09 -2.82
C LEU A 116 -7.60 32.70 -2.28
N VAL A 117 -8.60 32.05 -2.90
CA VAL A 117 -9.06 30.73 -2.46
C VAL A 117 -7.97 29.67 -2.61
N GLN A 118 -7.23 29.66 -3.72
CA GLN A 118 -6.17 28.66 -3.93
C GLN A 118 -5.01 28.82 -2.95
N ILE A 119 -4.64 30.06 -2.61
CA ILE A 119 -3.55 30.37 -1.69
C ILE A 119 -3.89 29.94 -0.27
N ILE A 120 -5.12 30.19 0.17
CA ILE A 120 -5.59 29.72 1.47
C ILE A 120 -5.57 28.19 1.52
N LYS A 121 -5.96 27.53 0.42
CA LYS A 121 -5.90 26.06 0.31
C LYS A 121 -4.47 25.49 0.24
N CYS A 122 -3.42 26.31 0.13
CA CYS A 122 -2.05 25.84 0.35
C CYS A 122 -1.79 25.45 1.82
N SER A 123 -2.62 25.93 2.76
CA SER A 123 -2.58 25.51 4.16
C SER A 123 -2.93 24.02 4.36
N GLU A 124 -3.49 23.35 3.36
CA GLU A 124 -3.82 21.92 3.39
C GLU A 124 -2.61 21.05 3.78
N LEU A 125 -1.41 21.35 3.29
CA LEU A 125 -0.21 20.59 3.67
C LEU A 125 0.16 20.81 5.14
N ILE A 126 0.03 22.04 5.63
CA ILE A 126 0.29 22.38 7.03
C ILE A 126 -0.71 21.64 7.93
N ILE A 127 -2.00 21.74 7.61
CA ILE A 127 -3.08 21.08 8.36
C ILE A 127 -2.92 19.56 8.32
N THR A 128 -2.66 18.97 7.16
CA THR A 128 -2.44 17.52 7.00
C THR A 128 -1.25 17.06 7.84
N THR A 129 -0.16 17.83 7.86
CA THR A 129 1.05 17.49 8.62
C THR A 129 0.77 17.55 10.12
N ILE A 130 0.09 18.60 10.60
CA ILE A 130 -0.31 18.74 12.00
C ILE A 130 -1.26 17.61 12.42
N LEU A 131 -2.29 17.32 11.62
CA LEU A 131 -3.23 16.23 11.89
C LEU A 131 -2.52 14.87 11.93
N ALA A 132 -1.57 14.63 11.04
CA ALA A 132 -0.77 13.42 11.06
C ALA A 132 0.08 13.31 12.35
N TRP A 133 0.68 14.40 12.83
CA TRP A 133 1.40 14.41 14.11
C TRP A 133 0.49 14.18 15.31
N LEU A 134 -0.68 14.82 15.33
CA LEU A 134 -1.67 14.68 16.40
C LEU A 134 -2.20 13.24 16.49
N ILE A 135 -2.55 12.64 15.34
CA ILE A 135 -3.09 11.27 15.27
C ILE A 135 -2.00 10.23 15.59
N ALA A 136 -0.75 10.47 15.17
CA ALA A 136 0.36 9.55 15.43
C ALA A 136 1.00 9.73 16.82
N GLY A 137 0.60 10.74 17.60
CA GLY A 137 1.18 11.05 18.91
C GLY A 137 2.67 11.47 18.88
N THR A 138 3.16 11.94 17.73
CA THR A 138 4.60 12.25 17.55
C THR A 138 4.92 13.72 17.78
N ALA A 139 6.03 14.03 18.46
CA ALA A 139 6.50 15.39 18.62
C ALA A 139 6.97 16.00 17.28
N ALA A 140 6.54 17.23 17.00
CA ALA A 140 6.89 17.98 15.80
C ALA A 140 8.40 18.34 15.75
N PRO A 141 9.18 17.92 14.74
CA PRO A 141 10.59 18.26 14.64
C PRO A 141 10.80 19.77 14.47
N THR A 142 11.71 20.38 15.25
CA THR A 142 11.96 21.85 15.25
C THR A 142 12.27 22.40 13.85
N ALA A 143 13.00 21.64 13.03
CA ALA A 143 13.30 22.02 11.65
C ALA A 143 12.08 21.98 10.71
N GLN A 144 11.13 21.06 10.95
CA GLN A 144 9.85 21.04 10.23
C GLN A 144 8.94 22.18 10.69
N ILE A 145 8.94 22.51 11.98
CA ILE A 145 8.20 23.68 12.51
C ILE A 145 8.69 24.96 11.85
N ALA A 146 10.00 25.22 11.83
CA ALA A 146 10.56 26.42 11.20
C ALA A 146 10.20 26.53 9.71
N ALA A 147 10.22 25.42 8.99
CA ALA A 147 9.86 25.36 7.58
C ALA A 147 8.36 25.62 7.34
N LEU A 148 7.48 25.06 8.19
CA LEU A 148 6.04 25.33 8.14
C LEU A 148 5.72 26.78 8.55
N SER A 149 6.44 27.36 9.52
CA SER A 149 6.30 28.77 9.90
C SER A 149 6.64 29.72 8.75
N LEU A 150 7.72 29.44 8.02
CA LEU A 150 8.08 30.19 6.80
C LEU A 150 6.96 30.09 5.75
N SER A 151 6.39 28.88 5.59
CA SER A 151 5.28 28.68 4.65
C SER A 151 4.02 29.44 5.06
N SER A 152 3.66 29.40 6.35
CA SER A 152 2.50 30.13 6.89
C SER A 152 2.65 31.63 6.71
N PHE A 153 3.84 32.18 6.95
CA PHE A 153 4.11 33.60 6.77
C PHE A 153 3.96 34.02 5.30
N GLY A 154 4.48 33.22 4.36
CA GLY A 154 4.27 33.44 2.93
C GLY A 154 2.79 33.49 2.54
N ILE A 155 1.98 32.54 3.02
CA ILE A 155 0.53 32.50 2.78
C ILE A 155 -0.15 33.76 3.36
N ILE A 156 0.19 34.15 4.60
CA ILE A 156 -0.38 35.33 5.27
C ILE A 156 -0.07 36.60 4.50
N LEU A 157 1.17 36.78 4.02
CA LEU A 157 1.56 37.94 3.21
C LEU A 157 0.69 38.08 1.96
N VAL A 158 0.46 36.98 1.24
CA VAL A 158 -0.37 37.04 0.04
C VAL A 158 -1.84 37.30 0.38
N VAL A 159 -2.39 36.67 1.42
CA VAL A 159 -3.76 36.93 1.86
C VAL A 159 -3.92 38.40 2.24
N HIS A 160 -2.98 38.96 3.01
CA HIS A 160 -2.99 40.35 3.42
C HIS A 160 -2.98 41.30 2.21
N ASP A 161 -2.07 41.11 1.26
CA ASP A 161 -1.99 41.92 0.04
C ASP A 161 -3.25 41.80 -0.83
N THR A 162 -3.79 40.59 -0.97
CA THR A 162 -5.00 40.34 -1.77
C THR A 162 -6.26 40.96 -1.14
N VAL A 163 -6.35 40.97 0.19
CA VAL A 163 -7.45 41.58 0.93
C VAL A 163 -7.35 43.11 0.90
N GLN A 164 -6.14 43.67 1.02
CA GLN A 164 -5.92 45.13 0.98
C GLN A 164 -5.98 45.73 -0.44
N GLY A 165 -5.53 45.00 -1.47
CA GLY A 165 -5.45 45.45 -2.87
C GLY A 165 -6.76 45.50 -3.66
N GLY A 166 -7.92 45.67 -3.00
CA GLY A 166 -9.19 45.96 -3.69
C GLY A 166 -10.32 44.92 -3.53
N SER A 167 -10.46 44.28 -2.37
CA SER A 167 -11.70 43.54 -2.03
C SER A 167 -11.96 43.41 -0.53
N GLY A 168 -11.74 44.47 0.25
CA GLY A 168 -11.98 44.52 1.70
C GLY A 168 -13.44 44.49 2.14
N GLY A 169 -14.33 43.81 1.41
CA GLY A 169 -15.74 43.60 1.77
C GLY A 169 -15.97 42.28 2.51
N SER A 170 -17.12 42.15 3.17
CA SER A 170 -17.56 40.94 3.90
C SER A 170 -17.43 39.63 3.11
N GLY A 171 -17.59 39.69 1.77
CA GLY A 171 -17.43 38.54 0.87
C GLY A 171 -16.02 37.92 0.86
N SER A 172 -14.97 38.70 1.11
CA SER A 172 -13.59 38.21 1.14
C SER A 172 -13.30 37.41 2.42
N LEU A 173 -13.82 37.87 3.56
CA LEU A 173 -13.71 37.16 4.85
C LEU A 173 -14.48 35.83 4.82
N ILE A 174 -15.68 35.81 4.23
CA ILE A 174 -16.46 34.59 4.02
C ILE A 174 -15.69 33.60 3.15
N ALA A 175 -15.06 34.08 2.07
CA ALA A 175 -14.25 33.23 1.20
C ALA A 175 -13.03 32.62 1.94
N VAL A 176 -12.39 33.40 2.82
CA VAL A 176 -11.28 32.93 3.65
C VAL A 176 -11.74 31.82 4.59
N PHE A 177 -12.84 32.05 5.31
CA PHE A 177 -13.40 31.08 6.26
C PHE A 177 -13.71 29.74 5.58
N PHE A 178 -14.49 29.75 4.50
CA PHE A 178 -14.86 28.52 3.80
C PHE A 178 -13.66 27.86 3.10
N ALA A 179 -12.69 28.61 2.59
CA ALA A 179 -11.48 28.03 2.04
C ALA A 179 -10.67 27.24 3.09
N LEU A 180 -10.55 27.78 4.31
CA LEU A 180 -9.92 27.10 5.45
C LEU A 180 -10.72 25.89 5.93
N LEU A 181 -12.04 26.02 6.10
CA LEU A 181 -12.90 24.92 6.51
C LEU A 181 -12.87 23.76 5.50
N GLY A 182 -12.86 24.08 4.21
CA GLY A 182 -12.69 23.09 3.15
C GLY A 182 -11.32 22.42 3.17
N ALA A 183 -10.25 23.18 3.45
CA ALA A 183 -8.89 22.63 3.59
C ALA A 183 -8.78 21.69 4.81
N LEU A 184 -9.41 22.04 5.93
CA LEU A 184 -9.48 21.18 7.11
C LEU A 184 -10.24 19.88 6.83
N SER A 185 -11.41 19.98 6.20
CA SER A 185 -12.27 18.83 5.90
C SER A 185 -11.57 17.81 5.00
N ILE A 186 -10.90 18.27 3.92
CA ILE A 186 -10.19 17.37 3.02
C ILE A 186 -8.92 16.79 3.65
N SER A 187 -8.20 17.56 4.47
CA SER A 187 -7.01 17.09 5.20
C SER A 187 -7.40 16.00 6.20
N LEU A 188 -8.47 16.20 6.96
CA LEU A 188 -8.98 15.23 7.93
C LEU A 188 -9.40 13.93 7.26
N ARG A 189 -10.13 14.01 6.14
CA ARG A 189 -10.47 12.85 5.31
C ARG A 189 -9.22 12.09 4.86
N ASN A 190 -8.24 12.80 4.30
CA ASN A 190 -7.03 12.19 3.77
C ASN A 190 -6.18 11.50 4.85
N VAL A 191 -6.20 12.00 6.10
CA VAL A 191 -5.46 11.38 7.21
C VAL A 191 -6.22 10.21 7.84
N LEU A 192 -7.52 10.35 8.12
CA LEU A 192 -8.32 9.31 8.78
C LEU A 192 -8.62 8.10 7.88
N VAL A 193 -8.77 8.32 6.58
CA VAL A 193 -9.27 7.31 5.62
C VAL A 193 -8.12 6.71 4.79
N SER A 194 -6.87 6.99 5.16
CA SER A 194 -5.66 6.46 4.51
C SER A 194 -5.46 4.95 4.81
N LYS A 195 -6.36 4.09 4.30
CA LYS A 195 -6.16 2.63 4.26
C LYS A 195 -5.42 2.25 2.97
N LYS A 196 -4.35 1.46 3.09
CA LYS A 196 -3.56 0.99 1.95
C LYS A 196 -4.33 -0.09 1.18
N GLY A 197 -4.37 0.03 -0.16
CA GLY A 197 -4.63 -1.10 -1.05
C GLY A 197 -5.91 -1.05 -1.89
N GLU A 198 -6.73 -0.01 -1.78
CA GLU A 198 -7.91 0.13 -2.65
C GLU A 198 -7.58 0.93 -3.93
N GLY A 199 -8.00 0.42 -5.08
CA GLY A 199 -7.88 1.15 -6.36
C GLY A 199 -8.70 2.44 -6.36
N ALA A 200 -8.39 3.40 -7.23
CA ALA A 200 -9.01 4.73 -7.21
C ALA A 200 -10.49 4.80 -7.65
N THR A 201 -10.97 3.80 -8.39
CA THR A 201 -12.29 3.81 -9.05
C THR A 201 -13.46 3.65 -8.07
N ILE A 202 -13.37 2.70 -7.13
CA ILE A 202 -14.42 2.45 -6.14
C ILE A 202 -14.56 3.63 -5.16
N PRO A 203 -13.47 4.13 -4.53
CA PRO A 203 -13.53 5.34 -3.72
C PRO A 203 -14.06 6.54 -4.50
N PHE A 204 -13.66 6.73 -5.76
CA PHE A 204 -14.19 7.82 -6.60
C PHE A 204 -15.71 7.73 -6.74
N PHE A 205 -16.24 6.57 -7.13
CA PHE A 205 -17.68 6.37 -7.29
C PHE A 205 -18.44 6.61 -5.98
N VAL A 206 -18.00 5.99 -4.88
CA VAL A 206 -18.64 6.10 -3.56
C VAL A 206 -18.68 7.56 -3.11
N LEU A 207 -17.54 8.26 -3.19
CA LEU A 207 -17.44 9.67 -2.79
C LEU A 207 -18.31 10.58 -3.65
N SER A 208 -18.44 10.29 -4.95
CA SER A 208 -19.28 11.05 -5.85
C SER A 208 -20.77 10.86 -5.56
N VAL A 209 -21.24 9.61 -5.43
CA VAL A 209 -22.67 9.32 -5.21
C VAL A 209 -23.10 9.76 -3.81
N LEU A 210 -22.43 9.28 -2.77
CA LEU A 210 -22.81 9.60 -1.40
C LEU A 210 -22.56 11.08 -1.08
N GLY A 211 -21.47 11.64 -1.60
CA GLY A 211 -21.21 13.07 -1.48
C GLY A 211 -22.28 13.92 -2.17
N CYS A 212 -22.82 13.47 -3.31
CA CYS A 212 -23.95 14.13 -3.97
C CYS A 212 -25.20 14.08 -3.09
N CYS A 213 -25.52 12.94 -2.48
CA CYS A 213 -26.66 12.82 -1.56
C CYS A 213 -26.53 13.79 -0.38
N VAL A 214 -25.36 13.86 0.24
CA VAL A 214 -25.08 14.78 1.35
C VAL A 214 -25.21 16.25 0.91
N ALA A 215 -24.66 16.60 -0.26
CA ALA A 215 -24.76 17.96 -0.80
C ALA A 215 -26.22 18.35 -1.10
N CYS A 216 -27.01 17.45 -1.71
CA CYS A 216 -28.44 17.66 -1.95
C CYS A 216 -29.23 17.83 -0.66
N LEU A 217 -28.92 17.03 0.39
CA LEU A 217 -29.57 17.15 1.69
C LEU A 217 -29.29 18.52 2.33
N ILE A 218 -28.04 18.99 2.28
CA ILE A 218 -27.67 20.32 2.78
C ILE A 218 -28.39 21.42 1.98
N SER A 219 -28.45 21.31 0.65
CA SER A 219 -29.22 22.24 -0.18
C SER A 219 -30.69 22.26 0.24
N LEU A 220 -31.31 21.09 0.41
CA LEU A 220 -32.71 20.97 0.84
C LEU A 220 -32.95 21.61 2.20
N CYS A 221 -32.10 21.35 3.20
CA CYS A 221 -32.21 21.96 4.52
C CYS A 221 -32.11 23.49 4.46
N LEU A 222 -31.20 24.03 3.66
CA LEU A 222 -31.05 25.48 3.49
C LEU A 222 -32.25 26.10 2.76
N PHE A 223 -32.81 25.41 1.77
CA PHE A 223 -34.04 25.82 1.10
C PHE A 223 -35.22 25.87 2.07
N MET A 224 -35.37 24.86 2.95
CA MET A 224 -36.43 24.81 3.96
C MET A 224 -36.34 25.96 4.99
N VAL A 225 -35.14 26.51 5.23
CA VAL A 225 -34.91 27.66 6.12
C VAL A 225 -35.00 29.00 5.37
N GLY A 226 -35.43 28.98 4.11
CA GLY A 226 -35.74 30.19 3.32
C GLY A 226 -34.60 30.72 2.45
N ALA A 227 -33.52 29.95 2.23
CA ALA A 227 -32.49 30.33 1.25
C ALA A 227 -33.07 30.24 -0.17
N ALA A 228 -32.91 31.30 -0.97
CA ALA A 228 -33.52 31.40 -2.30
C ALA A 228 -32.49 31.15 -3.41
N PRO A 229 -32.83 30.41 -4.48
CA PRO A 229 -31.96 30.25 -5.63
C PRO A 229 -31.84 31.57 -6.40
N THR A 230 -30.70 32.25 -6.30
CA THR A 230 -30.25 33.17 -7.37
C THR A 230 -29.65 32.33 -8.50
N SER A 231 -29.77 32.79 -9.75
CA SER A 231 -29.60 31.94 -10.94
C SER A 231 -28.19 31.32 -11.06
N VAL A 232 -28.07 30.00 -10.78
CA VAL A 232 -26.88 29.21 -11.16
C VAL A 232 -26.86 29.08 -12.67
N SER A 233 -25.74 29.41 -13.30
CA SER A 233 -25.55 29.07 -14.71
C SER A 233 -25.28 27.56 -14.85
N ILE A 234 -26.28 26.82 -15.34
CA ILE A 234 -26.22 25.36 -15.48
C ILE A 234 -25.11 24.89 -16.43
N PRO A 235 -24.90 25.48 -17.63
CA PRO A 235 -23.89 24.96 -18.56
C PRO A 235 -22.45 25.02 -18.01
N PRO A 236 -21.98 26.14 -17.40
CA PRO A 236 -20.70 26.17 -16.70
C PRO A 236 -20.66 25.22 -15.50
N ALA A 237 -21.75 25.03 -14.76
CA ALA A 237 -21.79 24.08 -13.64
C ALA A 237 -21.56 22.64 -14.12
N LEU A 238 -22.25 22.20 -15.18
CA LEU A 238 -22.08 20.87 -15.78
C LEU A 238 -20.67 20.66 -16.35
N LEU A 239 -20.16 21.65 -17.10
CA LEU A 239 -18.81 21.58 -17.66
C LEU A 239 -17.75 21.52 -16.55
N SER A 240 -17.94 22.28 -15.46
CA SER A 240 -17.06 22.18 -14.29
C SER A 240 -17.15 20.82 -13.60
N GLY A 241 -18.30 20.14 -13.66
CA GLY A 241 -18.50 18.76 -13.19
C GLY A 241 -17.71 17.73 -14.00
N LEU A 242 -17.59 17.92 -15.33
CA LEU A 242 -16.73 17.07 -16.16
C LEU A 242 -15.26 17.17 -15.72
N PHE A 243 -14.76 18.39 -15.57
CA PHE A 243 -13.39 18.60 -15.08
C PHE A 243 -13.21 18.12 -13.64
N HIS A 244 -14.24 18.25 -12.80
CA HIS A 244 -14.27 17.70 -11.44
C HIS A 244 -14.03 16.20 -11.45
N SER A 245 -14.67 15.49 -12.37
CA SER A 245 -14.53 14.05 -12.54
C SER A 245 -13.10 13.69 -12.92
N THR A 246 -12.56 14.36 -13.95
CA THR A 246 -11.22 14.11 -14.47
C THR A 246 -10.13 14.32 -13.42
N TYR A 247 -10.13 15.47 -12.73
CA TYR A 247 -9.04 15.77 -11.79
C TYR A 247 -9.13 14.93 -10.52
N ASN A 248 -10.33 14.61 -10.01
CA ASN A 248 -10.47 13.82 -8.79
C ASN A 248 -10.10 12.35 -9.04
N MET A 249 -10.48 11.78 -10.18
CA MET A 249 -10.03 10.43 -10.55
C MET A 249 -8.49 10.38 -10.64
N ALA A 250 -7.88 11.35 -11.32
CA ALA A 250 -6.42 11.45 -11.42
C ALA A 250 -5.74 11.65 -10.04
N SER A 251 -6.33 12.49 -9.18
CA SER A 251 -5.88 12.75 -7.82
C SER A 251 -5.91 11.50 -6.93
N LEU A 252 -7.01 10.73 -6.98
CA LEU A 252 -7.17 9.49 -6.24
C LEU A 252 -6.28 8.38 -6.80
N GLY A 253 -6.12 8.32 -8.13
CA GLY A 253 -5.14 7.46 -8.80
C GLY A 253 -3.72 7.75 -8.32
N PHE A 254 -3.33 9.03 -8.25
CA PHE A 254 -2.05 9.44 -7.70
C PHE A 254 -1.89 9.07 -6.23
N LEU A 255 -2.92 9.31 -5.40
CA LEU A 255 -2.91 8.93 -3.98
C LEU A 255 -2.72 7.42 -3.80
N ALA A 256 -3.42 6.60 -4.59
CA ALA A 256 -3.26 5.15 -4.59
C ALA A 256 -1.84 4.73 -4.99
N MET A 257 -1.23 5.40 -5.98
CA MET A 257 0.16 5.14 -6.40
C MET A 257 1.20 5.46 -5.32
N VAL A 258 1.08 6.61 -4.64
CA VAL A 258 2.10 7.08 -3.68
C VAL A 258 1.86 6.61 -2.25
N SER A 259 0.62 6.21 -1.90
CA SER A 259 0.24 5.69 -0.57
C SER A 259 0.68 6.57 0.61
N SER A 260 0.73 7.90 0.40
CA SER A 260 1.15 8.87 1.42
C SER A 260 0.31 10.16 1.32
N PRO A 261 -0.55 10.45 2.32
CA PRO A 261 -1.34 11.68 2.36
C PRO A 261 -0.49 12.96 2.36
N ILE A 262 0.69 12.92 3.00
CA ILE A 262 1.62 14.06 3.05
C ILE A 262 2.22 14.34 1.67
N VAL A 263 2.62 13.30 0.93
CA VAL A 263 3.12 13.46 -0.45
C VAL A 263 2.01 13.97 -1.36
N HIS A 264 0.79 13.48 -1.20
CA HIS A 264 -0.37 13.96 -1.96
C HIS A 264 -0.67 15.44 -1.68
N ALA A 265 -0.67 15.85 -0.41
CA ALA A 265 -0.86 17.24 0.01
C ALA A 265 0.25 18.19 -0.53
N TYR A 266 1.49 17.71 -0.64
CA TYR A 266 2.57 18.45 -1.30
C TYR A 266 2.28 18.69 -2.79
N PHE A 267 1.89 17.65 -3.53
CA PHE A 267 1.51 17.80 -4.94
C PHE A 267 0.24 18.65 -5.11
N ASN A 268 -0.66 18.65 -4.13
CA ASN A 268 -1.77 19.60 -4.08
C ASN A 268 -1.30 21.05 -3.99
N ALA A 269 -0.26 21.36 -3.21
CA ALA A 269 0.29 22.71 -3.15
C ALA A 269 0.86 23.16 -4.51
N VAL A 270 1.60 22.27 -5.21
CA VAL A 270 2.12 22.56 -6.56
C VAL A 270 0.98 22.77 -7.57
N LYS A 271 -0.06 21.93 -7.52
CA LYS A 271 -1.29 22.08 -8.31
C LYS A 271 -1.89 23.47 -8.14
N ARG A 272 -1.93 24.04 -6.92
CA ARG A 272 -2.48 25.38 -6.67
C ARG A 272 -1.74 26.46 -7.46
N ALA A 273 -0.40 26.36 -7.58
CA ALA A 273 0.38 27.29 -8.40
C ALA A 273 -0.07 27.27 -9.87
N VAL A 274 -0.33 26.09 -10.43
CA VAL A 274 -0.86 25.97 -11.80
C VAL A 274 -2.24 26.62 -11.93
N ILE A 275 -3.15 26.41 -10.97
CA ILE A 275 -4.49 27.03 -10.98
C ILE A 275 -4.40 28.56 -10.90
N ILE A 276 -3.49 29.07 -10.07
CA ILE A 276 -3.26 30.51 -9.91
C ILE A 276 -2.76 31.12 -11.22
N ILE A 277 -1.70 30.56 -11.80
CA ILE A 277 -1.15 31.01 -13.09
C ILE A 277 -2.23 30.99 -14.16
N THR A 278 -3.00 29.91 -14.24
CA THR A 278 -4.14 29.77 -15.14
C THR A 278 -5.14 30.90 -14.98
N ALA A 279 -5.55 31.20 -13.75
CA ALA A 279 -6.58 32.19 -13.46
C ALA A 279 -6.13 33.62 -13.80
N GLU A 280 -4.87 33.94 -13.55
CA GLU A 280 -4.28 35.26 -13.86
C GLU A 280 -4.04 35.42 -15.37
N VAL A 281 -3.51 34.40 -16.04
CA VAL A 281 -3.34 34.36 -17.51
C VAL A 281 -4.67 34.56 -18.23
N LEU A 282 -5.72 33.84 -17.83
CA LEU A 282 -7.03 33.96 -18.47
C LEU A 282 -7.71 35.31 -18.23
N ARG A 283 -7.19 36.13 -17.32
CA ARG A 283 -7.63 37.49 -17.02
C ARG A 283 -6.65 38.57 -17.51
N CYS A 284 -5.57 38.18 -18.19
CA CYS A 284 -4.46 39.03 -18.58
C CYS A 284 -3.94 39.92 -17.42
N GLY A 285 -3.95 39.38 -16.19
CA GLY A 285 -3.46 40.02 -14.98
C GLY A 285 -2.06 39.55 -14.58
N LEU A 286 -1.34 40.37 -13.83
CA LEU A 286 -0.06 40.01 -13.21
C LEU A 286 -0.19 40.09 -11.69
N PRO A 287 0.31 39.09 -10.94
CA PRO A 287 0.36 39.16 -9.49
C PRO A 287 1.29 40.29 -9.02
N THR A 288 0.98 40.89 -7.87
CA THR A 288 1.83 41.93 -7.27
C THR A 288 3.20 41.37 -6.85
N GLY A 289 4.22 42.22 -6.70
CA GLY A 289 5.53 41.79 -6.18
C GLY A 289 5.44 41.13 -4.80
N VAL A 290 4.51 41.59 -3.95
CA VAL A 290 4.24 41.00 -2.63
C VAL A 290 3.61 39.61 -2.77
N GLN A 291 2.70 39.41 -3.72
CA GLN A 291 2.10 38.11 -4.01
C GLN A 291 3.14 37.10 -4.54
N ILE A 292 4.06 37.55 -5.39
CA ILE A 292 5.17 36.73 -5.88
C ILE A 292 6.09 36.33 -4.72
N LEU A 293 6.51 37.28 -3.89
CA LEU A 293 7.37 37.04 -2.75
C LEU A 293 6.72 36.09 -1.73
N GLY A 294 5.47 36.35 -1.34
CA GLY A 294 4.74 35.50 -0.40
C GLY A 294 4.54 34.08 -0.94
N SER A 295 4.28 33.93 -2.25
CA SER A 295 4.19 32.62 -2.91
C SER A 295 5.53 31.88 -2.93
N PHE A 296 6.63 32.59 -3.18
CA PHE A 296 7.98 32.04 -3.16
C PHE A 296 8.37 31.53 -1.77
N MET A 297 8.11 32.33 -0.73
CA MET A 297 8.32 31.95 0.67
C MET A 297 7.49 30.72 1.06
N ALA A 298 6.23 30.66 0.61
CA ALA A 298 5.37 29.50 0.80
C ALA A 298 6.00 28.23 0.18
N ILE A 299 6.40 28.29 -1.09
CA ILE A 299 6.98 27.14 -1.81
C ILE A 299 8.31 26.68 -1.17
N ILE A 300 9.19 27.61 -0.80
CA ILE A 300 10.46 27.29 -0.13
C ILE A 300 10.21 26.66 1.23
N GLY A 301 9.32 27.22 2.05
CA GLY A 301 8.96 26.64 3.35
C GLY A 301 8.47 25.20 3.21
N LEU A 302 7.62 24.93 2.21
CA LEU A 302 7.15 23.57 1.93
C LEU A 302 8.27 22.64 1.45
N HIS A 303 9.23 23.14 0.66
CA HIS A 303 10.38 22.35 0.21
C HIS A 303 11.34 22.02 1.36
N LEU A 304 11.64 22.97 2.24
CA LEU A 304 12.50 22.77 3.40
C LEU A 304 11.89 21.79 4.41
N SER A 305 10.56 21.77 4.54
CA SER A 305 9.82 20.82 5.39
C SER A 305 10.10 19.36 5.01
N LYS A 306 10.34 19.09 3.71
CA LYS A 306 10.70 17.75 3.20
C LYS A 306 12.12 17.31 3.58
N SER A 307 13.06 18.25 3.64
CA SER A 307 14.48 17.98 3.90
C SER A 307 14.79 17.82 5.40
N ALA A 308 13.91 18.34 6.26
CA ALA A 308 14.00 18.20 7.70
C ALA A 308 13.55 16.79 8.15
N LYS A 309 14.46 15.81 8.18
CA LYS A 309 14.21 14.52 8.84
C LYS A 309 14.23 14.71 10.37
N PRO A 310 13.32 14.07 11.15
CA PRO A 310 13.39 14.09 12.61
C PRO A 310 14.73 13.53 13.11
N LYS A 311 15.38 14.20 14.08
CA LYS A 311 16.38 13.54 14.95
C LYS A 311 15.62 12.58 15.87
N LYS A 312 16.01 11.31 15.91
CA LYS A 312 15.36 10.26 16.72
C LYS A 312 15.30 10.67 18.20
N ALA A 313 14.09 10.90 18.72
CA ALA A 313 13.80 10.96 20.15
C ALA A 313 13.17 9.62 20.60
N PRO A 314 13.28 9.23 21.87
CA PRO A 314 12.91 7.91 22.36
C PRO A 314 11.37 7.76 22.40
N GLU A 315 10.83 6.81 21.64
CA GLU A 315 9.37 6.56 21.58
C GLU A 315 8.87 5.94 22.89
N LYS A 316 7.97 6.65 23.56
CA LYS A 316 6.97 6.07 24.47
C LYS A 316 5.82 5.49 23.62
N GLU A 317 5.36 4.32 24.05
CA GLU A 317 4.16 3.66 23.56
C GLU A 317 2.93 4.54 23.84
N VAL A 318 2.13 4.77 22.80
CA VAL A 318 0.65 4.81 22.76
C VAL A 318 0.30 5.36 21.37
N LEU A 319 -0.50 4.60 20.60
CA LEU A 319 -1.00 4.87 19.25
C LEU A 319 -0.01 4.68 18.06
N LYS A 320 0.44 3.44 17.83
CA LYS A 320 1.01 3.01 16.53
C LYS A 320 -0.03 2.28 15.66
N GLY A 321 -1.12 2.96 15.36
CA GLY A 321 -1.89 2.75 14.14
C GLY A 321 -1.73 4.00 13.29
N HIS A 322 -1.46 3.87 11.99
CA HIS A 322 -1.47 4.93 10.95
C HIS A 322 -0.14 5.47 10.39
N ALA A 323 1.05 5.11 10.89
CA ALA A 323 2.27 5.55 10.20
C ALA A 323 3.46 4.58 10.29
N SER A 324 3.44 3.47 9.54
CA SER A 324 4.70 2.88 9.05
C SER A 324 4.58 2.15 7.70
N GLN A 325 5.34 2.70 6.75
CA GLN A 325 6.11 2.08 5.67
C GLN A 325 5.55 0.82 4.99
N GLY A 326 4.97 1.05 3.81
CA GLY A 326 4.78 0.08 2.73
C GLY A 326 5.15 0.79 1.43
N GLY A 327 5.83 0.09 0.53
CA GLY A 327 6.47 0.67 -0.66
C GLY A 327 5.50 1.30 -1.65
N GLY A 328 5.16 2.56 -1.44
CA GLY A 328 4.76 3.45 -2.54
C GLY A 328 5.97 3.76 -3.40
N ARG A 329 5.81 3.74 -4.72
CA ARG A 329 6.83 4.27 -5.63
C ARG A 329 6.97 5.75 -5.30
N TYR A 330 8.16 6.20 -4.86
CA TYR A 330 8.40 7.64 -4.73
C TYR A 330 8.16 8.27 -6.10
N PRO A 331 7.32 9.31 -6.21
CA PRO A 331 7.00 9.91 -7.50
C PRO A 331 8.29 10.39 -8.15
N ASN A 332 8.51 10.02 -9.41
CA ASN A 332 9.71 10.43 -10.11
C ASN A 332 9.65 11.95 -10.34
N TRP A 333 10.65 12.68 -9.88
CA TRP A 333 10.71 14.14 -10.05
C TRP A 333 10.71 14.55 -11.53
N TRP A 334 11.21 13.68 -12.42
CA TRP A 334 11.11 13.86 -13.86
C TRP A 334 9.65 13.80 -14.36
N SER A 335 8.77 13.03 -13.70
CA SER A 335 7.33 13.04 -14.00
C SER A 335 6.69 14.38 -13.66
N LEU A 336 7.05 14.96 -12.50
CA LEU A 336 6.57 16.28 -12.11
C LEU A 336 7.11 17.36 -13.07
N LEU A 337 8.40 17.35 -13.37
CA LEU A 337 9.01 18.29 -14.31
C LEU A 337 8.38 18.19 -15.69
N GLY A 338 8.22 16.97 -16.22
CA GLY A 338 7.56 16.73 -17.50
C GLY A 338 6.11 17.24 -17.51
N ALA A 339 5.34 17.00 -16.46
CA ALA A 339 3.99 17.52 -16.33
C ALA A 339 3.94 19.05 -16.27
N LEU A 340 4.87 19.69 -15.54
CA LEU A 340 4.97 21.15 -15.48
C LEU A 340 5.34 21.74 -16.84
N VAL A 341 6.22 21.10 -17.62
CA VAL A 341 6.54 21.51 -19.00
C VAL A 341 5.30 21.44 -19.89
N VAL A 342 4.52 20.35 -19.82
CA VAL A 342 3.26 20.23 -20.59
C VAL A 342 2.27 21.34 -20.21
N CYS A 343 2.11 21.62 -18.92
CA CYS A 343 1.29 22.74 -18.45
C CYS A 343 1.81 24.09 -18.98
N LEU A 344 3.12 24.33 -18.93
CA LEU A 344 3.72 25.57 -19.44
C LEU A 344 3.50 25.75 -20.94
N VAL A 345 3.62 24.68 -21.74
CA VAL A 345 3.33 24.72 -23.18
C VAL A 345 1.86 25.06 -23.43
N PHE A 346 0.93 24.40 -22.73
CA PHE A 346 -0.49 24.69 -22.81
C PHE A 346 -0.79 26.18 -22.52
N TRP A 347 -0.16 26.74 -21.47
CA TRP A 347 -0.33 28.14 -21.10
C TRP A 347 0.32 29.11 -22.07
N HIS A 348 1.50 28.78 -22.62
CA HIS A 348 2.13 29.61 -23.65
C HIS A 348 1.22 29.75 -24.88
N THR A 349 0.60 28.65 -25.32
CA THR A 349 -0.38 28.69 -26.41
C THR A 349 -1.64 29.47 -26.03
N ALA A 350 -2.13 29.35 -24.80
CA ALA A 350 -3.30 30.09 -24.32
C ALA A 350 -3.04 31.60 -24.15
N ILE A 351 -1.85 31.99 -23.70
CA ILE A 351 -1.41 33.40 -23.58
C ILE A 351 -1.32 34.02 -24.98
N ALA A 352 -0.65 33.32 -25.91
CA ALA A 352 -0.44 33.77 -27.28
C ALA A 352 -1.76 33.93 -28.07
N THR A 353 -2.83 33.24 -27.67
CA THR A 353 -4.13 33.30 -28.36
C THR A 353 -5.15 34.23 -27.69
N ARG A 354 -5.04 34.50 -26.38
CA ARG A 354 -6.05 35.24 -25.61
C ARG A 354 -5.62 36.62 -25.10
N CYS A 355 -4.33 36.83 -24.86
CA CYS A 355 -3.79 38.13 -24.41
C CYS A 355 -2.99 38.86 -25.51
N SER A 356 -3.10 38.42 -26.77
CA SER A 356 -2.42 39.05 -27.92
C SER A 356 -2.98 40.41 -28.32
N SER A 357 -3.94 40.95 -27.58
CA SER A 357 -4.63 42.21 -27.93
C SER A 357 -4.35 43.38 -26.97
N ASP A 358 -3.67 43.16 -25.83
CA ASP A 358 -3.37 44.24 -24.87
C ASP A 358 -1.87 44.27 -24.52
N ALA A 359 -1.29 45.47 -24.63
CA ALA A 359 0.14 45.77 -24.65
C ALA A 359 1.00 45.48 -23.39
N PRO A 360 0.51 45.38 -22.14
CA PRO A 360 1.42 45.41 -20.98
C PRO A 360 2.24 44.12 -20.76
N ILE A 361 1.78 42.96 -21.25
CA ILE A 361 2.48 41.67 -21.06
C ILE A 361 3.72 41.58 -21.96
N MET A 362 3.64 42.05 -23.20
CA MET A 362 4.77 42.04 -24.14
C MET A 362 5.83 43.09 -23.77
N GLU A 363 5.43 44.21 -23.18
CA GLU A 363 6.33 45.24 -22.63
C GLU A 363 7.13 44.70 -21.43
N ALA A 364 6.46 44.01 -20.49
CA ALA A 364 7.10 43.44 -19.30
C ALA A 364 8.09 42.31 -19.64
N ILE A 365 7.74 41.45 -20.61
CA ILE A 365 8.62 40.37 -21.08
C ILE A 365 9.84 40.95 -21.82
N LYS A 366 9.67 42.00 -22.64
CA LYS A 366 10.79 42.70 -23.28
C LYS A 366 11.72 43.39 -22.29
N ASN A 367 11.19 43.97 -21.21
CA ASN A 367 11.98 44.63 -20.17
C ASN A 367 12.80 43.64 -19.33
N ILE A 368 12.31 42.42 -19.10
CA ILE A 368 13.06 41.36 -18.40
C ILE A 368 14.11 40.72 -19.32
N ALA A 369 13.83 40.63 -20.62
CA ALA A 369 14.72 40.03 -21.61
C ALA A 369 15.72 41.03 -22.23
N SER A 370 15.75 42.30 -21.80
CA SER A 370 16.69 43.27 -22.35
C SER A 370 18.14 42.95 -21.90
N PRO A 371 19.13 42.99 -22.80
CA PRO A 371 20.53 42.70 -22.48
C PRO A 371 21.11 43.60 -21.37
N GLU A 372 20.56 44.82 -21.22
CA GLU A 372 20.99 45.78 -20.21
C GLU A 372 20.62 45.36 -18.77
N ASN A 373 19.44 44.75 -18.58
CA ASN A 373 18.99 44.28 -17.27
C ASN A 373 19.59 42.94 -16.86
N LEU A 374 19.92 42.07 -17.83
CA LEU A 374 20.59 40.80 -17.55
C LEU A 374 22.04 41.00 -17.08
N ASN A 375 22.72 42.04 -17.60
CA ASN A 375 24.08 42.40 -17.19
C ASN A 375 24.13 43.09 -15.82
N SER A 376 23.09 43.83 -15.41
CA SER A 376 23.04 44.42 -14.06
C SER A 376 22.83 43.37 -12.96
N LEU A 377 22.09 42.30 -13.26
CA LEU A 377 21.87 41.15 -12.35
C LEU A 377 23.08 40.22 -12.24
N LEU A 378 23.86 40.05 -13.32
CA LEU A 378 25.06 39.20 -13.33
C LEU A 378 26.34 39.95 -12.91
N GLY A 379 26.37 41.28 -13.00
CA GLY A 379 27.49 42.12 -12.56
C GLY A 379 27.60 42.31 -11.03
N ALA A 380 26.55 41.98 -10.27
CA ALA A 380 26.52 42.16 -8.81
C ALA A 380 27.21 41.02 -8.01
N SER A 381 27.84 40.04 -8.67
CA SER A 381 28.50 38.91 -8.00
C SER A 381 30.03 39.00 -7.90
N THR A 382 30.67 40.10 -8.34
CA THR A 382 32.15 40.20 -8.39
C THR A 382 32.78 41.35 -7.62
N VAL A 383 32.06 42.03 -6.72
CA VAL A 383 32.65 43.01 -5.79
C VAL A 383 32.01 42.90 -4.40
N ALA A 384 32.31 41.81 -3.68
CA ALA A 384 32.03 41.72 -2.23
C ALA A 384 32.97 40.71 -1.54
N THR A 385 34.27 40.81 -1.81
CA THR A 385 35.35 40.26 -0.95
C THR A 385 36.49 41.27 -0.87
N ALA A 386 36.20 42.48 -0.40
CA ALA A 386 37.20 43.39 0.16
C ALA A 386 36.49 44.54 0.87
N ASN A 387 37.05 44.96 2.00
CA ASN A 387 36.75 46.17 2.78
C ASN A 387 35.55 46.09 3.74
N LEU A 388 35.82 45.85 5.03
CA LEU A 388 36.13 46.87 6.08
C LEU A 388 34.83 47.43 6.70
N LYS A 389 34.58 47.12 7.98
CA LYS A 389 34.75 48.04 9.12
C LYS A 389 34.03 49.40 8.94
N GLY A 390 33.05 49.66 9.81
CA GLY A 390 32.53 51.00 10.10
C GLY A 390 31.01 51.01 10.25
N LYS A 391 30.47 50.92 11.46
CA LYS A 391 29.96 52.04 12.27
C LYS A 391 28.92 52.94 11.57
N ALA A 392 27.70 52.84 12.13
CA ALA A 392 26.90 53.93 12.69
C ALA A 392 25.82 54.65 11.84
N LYS A 393 24.67 54.73 12.53
CA LYS A 393 23.68 55.83 12.62
C LYS A 393 22.58 55.97 11.56
N ALA A 394 21.36 55.78 12.05
CA ALA A 394 20.14 56.48 11.63
C ALA A 394 20.29 58.00 11.80
N PRO A 395 19.49 58.82 11.09
CA PRO A 395 18.21 59.28 11.67
C PRO A 395 17.08 59.48 10.62
N GLN A 396 15.82 59.17 10.97
CA GLN A 396 14.71 60.09 11.31
C GLN A 396 13.77 60.50 10.14
N GLN A 397 12.49 60.24 10.39
CA GLN A 397 11.25 60.85 9.87
C GLN A 397 11.24 62.39 10.06
N PRO A 398 10.30 63.22 9.48
CA PRO A 398 8.87 62.91 9.34
C PRO A 398 8.05 63.52 8.17
N ALA A 399 6.78 63.12 8.23
CA ALA A 399 5.54 63.42 7.51
C ALA A 399 5.24 64.82 6.91
N ASN A 400 4.40 64.74 5.86
CA ASN A 400 3.12 65.46 5.62
C ASN A 400 3.03 66.80 4.85
N THR A 401 1.83 66.94 4.24
CA THR A 401 1.21 68.11 3.54
C THR A 401 1.71 68.37 2.11
N GLY A 402 0.93 68.71 1.07
CA GLY A 402 -0.50 68.95 0.84
C GLY A 402 -0.66 69.94 -0.34
N GLY A 403 -1.53 69.65 -1.32
CA GLY A 403 -2.35 70.66 -2.04
C GLY A 403 -1.89 71.32 -3.38
N ALA A 404 -2.79 71.21 -4.38
CA ALA A 404 -3.10 72.10 -5.53
C ALA A 404 -2.06 72.30 -6.67
N GLY A 405 -2.37 72.43 -7.97
CA GLY A 405 -3.61 72.52 -8.79
C GLY A 405 -3.28 72.86 -10.26
N ALA A 406 -4.32 72.95 -11.12
CA ALA A 406 -4.43 73.62 -12.45
C ALA A 406 -4.61 72.78 -13.76
N ASP A 407 -5.85 72.83 -14.25
CA ASP A 407 -6.39 73.18 -15.60
C ASP A 407 -6.22 72.35 -16.91
N ALA A 408 -7.38 71.82 -17.37
CA ALA A 408 -8.09 71.89 -18.69
C ALA A 408 -7.35 72.39 -19.96
N GLN A 409 -7.59 72.00 -21.23
CA GLN A 409 -8.65 71.34 -22.06
C GLN A 409 -8.09 71.19 -23.54
N PRO A 410 -8.81 70.83 -24.66
CA PRO A 410 -9.94 69.91 -24.95
C PRO A 410 -9.83 69.02 -26.26
N GLN A 411 -10.65 67.94 -26.31
CA GLN A 411 -11.47 67.29 -27.40
C GLN A 411 -11.16 67.33 -28.93
N PRO A 412 -11.55 66.29 -29.75
CA PRO A 412 -12.95 66.06 -30.19
C PRO A 412 -13.47 64.61 -30.39
N GLN A 413 -14.80 64.44 -30.30
CA GLN A 413 -15.59 63.24 -30.64
C GLN A 413 -16.05 63.21 -32.12
N PRO A 414 -16.40 62.03 -32.66
CA PRO A 414 -17.34 61.87 -33.79
C PRO A 414 -18.65 61.10 -33.40
N PRO A 415 -19.68 61.11 -34.28
CA PRO A 415 -21.11 61.21 -33.93
C PRO A 415 -21.91 59.88 -33.91
N PRO A 416 -23.19 59.88 -33.48
CA PRO A 416 -24.08 58.72 -33.54
C PRO A 416 -25.02 58.74 -34.76
N ALA A 417 -25.54 57.58 -35.15
CA ALA A 417 -26.62 57.40 -36.13
C ALA A 417 -27.45 56.12 -35.79
N PRO A 418 -28.66 55.91 -36.34
CA PRO A 418 -29.97 56.26 -35.76
C PRO A 418 -30.91 55.03 -35.57
N PRO A 419 -32.14 55.20 -35.03
CA PRO A 419 -33.12 54.11 -34.90
C PRO A 419 -34.18 54.12 -36.02
N ALA A 420 -34.71 52.94 -36.38
CA ALA A 420 -35.94 52.73 -37.15
C ALA A 420 -36.59 51.43 -36.62
N ALA A 421 -37.76 51.45 -35.98
CA ALA A 421 -39.13 51.67 -36.48
C ALA A 421 -39.77 50.38 -37.05
N ALA A 422 -41.03 50.19 -36.63
CA ALA A 422 -41.86 49.01 -36.72
C ALA A 422 -42.48 48.75 -38.09
N ASP A 423 -43.00 47.54 -38.28
CA ASP A 423 -44.18 47.07 -39.04
C ASP A 423 -44.05 45.53 -39.08
N GLY A 424 -45.05 44.65 -38.89
CA GLY A 424 -46.48 44.69 -39.17
C GLY A 424 -46.82 43.43 -39.99
N GLU A 425 -47.92 42.74 -39.67
CA GLU A 425 -48.57 41.62 -40.38
C GLU A 425 -47.97 40.19 -40.25
N GLU A 426 -48.74 39.08 -40.32
CA GLU A 426 -50.11 38.67 -39.95
C GLU A 426 -50.20 37.15 -40.29
N ALA A 427 -51.21 36.47 -39.73
CA ALA A 427 -51.90 35.26 -40.23
C ALA A 427 -51.35 33.83 -39.98
N ASP A 428 -51.97 33.20 -38.97
CA ASP A 428 -52.82 31.99 -39.04
C ASP A 428 -52.33 30.65 -39.66
N LYS A 429 -52.47 29.58 -38.83
CA LYS A 429 -53.44 28.50 -39.10
C LYS A 429 -53.65 27.55 -37.91
N GLU A 430 -54.92 27.42 -37.53
CA GLU A 430 -55.53 26.41 -36.66
C GLU A 430 -55.53 24.97 -37.24
N LYS A 431 -55.52 23.97 -36.35
CA LYS A 431 -56.49 22.84 -36.20
C LYS A 431 -55.91 21.83 -35.19
N VAL A 432 -56.44 21.64 -33.98
CA VAL A 432 -57.72 21.01 -33.56
C VAL A 432 -57.84 19.53 -33.96
N VAL A 433 -57.81 18.63 -32.95
CA VAL A 433 -58.80 17.55 -32.63
C VAL A 433 -58.32 16.90 -31.29
N SER A 434 -58.94 17.16 -30.11
CA SER A 434 -60.00 16.38 -29.41
C SER A 434 -59.72 14.86 -29.26
N GLN A 435 -59.99 14.12 -28.16
CA GLN A 435 -60.99 14.26 -27.09
C GLN A 435 -60.77 13.18 -25.97
N ASN A 436 -61.25 13.51 -24.75
CA ASN A 436 -61.95 12.71 -23.71
C ASN A 436 -61.24 11.56 -22.96
N VAL A 437 -61.04 11.64 -21.63
CA VAL A 437 -61.98 11.63 -20.46
C VAL A 437 -62.49 10.23 -20.10
N ALA A 438 -62.15 9.76 -18.89
CA ALA A 438 -63.11 9.17 -17.93
C ALA A 438 -62.46 9.01 -16.53
N ALA A 439 -63.18 9.51 -15.53
CA ALA A 439 -62.93 9.37 -14.11
C ALA A 439 -63.78 8.24 -13.52
N ALA A 440 -63.40 7.70 -12.36
CA ALA A 440 -64.33 7.15 -11.37
C ALA A 440 -63.69 7.14 -9.97
N SER A 441 -64.55 7.43 -8.98
CA SER A 441 -64.28 7.75 -7.57
C SER A 441 -64.98 6.72 -6.66
N MET A 442 -64.82 6.90 -5.34
CA MET A 442 -65.63 6.41 -4.19
C MET A 442 -65.20 5.06 -3.57
N ALA A 443 -65.22 4.85 -2.24
CA ALA A 443 -65.58 5.65 -1.05
C ALA A 443 -65.15 4.90 0.24
N LEU A 444 -65.10 5.63 1.37
CA LEU A 444 -65.05 5.16 2.78
C LEU A 444 -66.44 4.67 3.26
N PRO A 445 -66.58 3.98 4.43
CA PRO A 445 -66.85 4.67 5.73
C PRO A 445 -66.25 3.98 7.01
N GLN A 446 -65.73 4.77 7.98
CA GLN A 446 -66.21 5.04 9.38
C GLN A 446 -66.00 3.92 10.45
N GLY A 447 -65.60 4.16 11.72
CA GLY A 447 -65.35 5.41 12.48
C GLY A 447 -64.89 5.16 13.95
N SER A 448 -64.46 6.26 14.62
CA SER A 448 -64.41 6.65 16.07
C SER A 448 -64.06 5.62 17.17
N SER A 449 -63.38 5.89 18.29
CA SER A 449 -62.97 7.03 19.15
C SER A 449 -62.00 6.43 20.20
N GLY A 450 -60.93 7.02 20.73
CA GLY A 450 -60.81 8.26 21.51
C GLY A 450 -59.74 8.04 22.63
N ASP A 451 -59.07 9.14 22.98
CA ASP A 451 -58.33 9.48 24.22
C ASP A 451 -56.97 8.85 24.60
N GLY A 452 -55.96 9.75 24.72
CA GLY A 452 -55.42 10.11 26.04
C GLY A 452 -53.97 9.76 26.40
N ASP A 453 -53.08 10.76 26.28
CA ASP A 453 -51.78 11.07 26.92
C ASP A 453 -51.09 10.12 27.94
N GLY A 454 -49.74 10.13 27.91
CA GLY A 454 -48.93 9.68 29.06
C GLY A 454 -47.42 9.52 28.85
N ASP A 455 -46.71 10.64 28.87
CA ASP A 455 -45.32 10.96 29.32
C ASP A 455 -44.12 9.97 29.41
N GLN A 456 -42.96 10.64 29.37
CA GLN A 456 -41.58 10.17 29.20
C GLN A 456 -40.88 9.58 30.44
N GLN A 457 -39.72 8.95 30.16
CA GLN A 457 -38.44 8.95 30.92
C GLN A 457 -38.06 7.71 31.80
N PRO A 458 -36.76 7.51 32.14
CA PRO A 458 -35.89 6.44 31.60
C PRO A 458 -35.36 5.46 32.70
N PRO A 459 -34.44 4.50 32.43
CA PRO A 459 -34.20 3.37 33.33
C PRO A 459 -33.03 3.61 34.32
N PRO A 460 -32.97 2.85 35.43
CA PRO A 460 -31.77 2.68 36.24
C PRO A 460 -31.12 1.28 36.09
N PRO A 461 -29.81 1.13 36.42
CA PRO A 461 -29.05 -0.13 36.42
C PRO A 461 -28.84 -0.65 37.87
N PRO A 462 -27.78 -1.42 38.19
CA PRO A 462 -27.44 -2.81 37.85
C PRO A 462 -27.41 -3.71 39.12
N ALA A 463 -27.16 -5.03 39.04
CA ALA A 463 -26.42 -5.74 40.10
C ALA A 463 -25.97 -7.16 39.71
N GLU A 464 -24.82 -7.48 40.28
CA GLU A 464 -23.96 -8.66 40.21
C GLU A 464 -24.55 -9.95 40.82
N ASP A 465 -23.85 -11.04 40.47
CA ASP A 465 -23.35 -12.07 41.38
C ASP A 465 -24.07 -13.43 41.54
N GLN A 466 -23.19 -14.45 41.51
CA GLN A 466 -23.26 -15.78 42.13
C GLN A 466 -23.78 -16.99 41.31
N GLN A 467 -22.80 -17.79 40.86
CA GLN A 467 -22.85 -19.26 40.75
C GLN A 467 -23.03 -19.91 42.15
N PRO A 468 -23.08 -21.25 42.27
CA PRO A 468 -23.96 -22.27 41.66
C PRO A 468 -24.64 -23.09 42.81
N PRO A 469 -25.37 -24.19 42.54
CA PRO A 469 -24.70 -25.48 42.78
C PRO A 469 -25.12 -26.65 41.87
N GLU A 470 -24.25 -27.64 41.98
CA GLU A 470 -24.22 -29.01 41.49
C GLU A 470 -25.39 -29.94 41.88
N GLN A 471 -25.44 -31.06 41.14
CA GLN A 471 -25.93 -32.42 41.46
C GLN A 471 -27.40 -32.80 41.16
N GLY A 472 -27.54 -33.90 40.40
CA GLY A 472 -28.70 -34.80 40.47
C GLY A 472 -29.06 -35.48 39.16
N GLU A 473 -28.57 -36.70 38.97
CA GLU A 473 -29.03 -37.65 37.95
C GLU A 473 -30.55 -37.88 38.00
N GLN A 474 -31.23 -37.93 36.85
CA GLN A 474 -32.20 -38.99 36.52
C GLN A 474 -32.65 -38.92 35.05
N ALA A 475 -32.60 -40.08 34.41
CA ALA A 475 -33.01 -40.30 33.03
C ALA A 475 -34.54 -40.24 32.86
N GLN A 476 -35.00 -39.57 31.80
CA GLN A 476 -36.31 -39.80 31.21
C GLN A 476 -36.24 -39.55 29.69
N GLU A 477 -36.44 -40.62 28.92
CA GLU A 477 -36.65 -40.56 27.48
C GLU A 477 -37.95 -39.80 27.16
N VAL A 478 -37.87 -38.74 26.36
CA VAL A 478 -38.97 -38.28 25.52
C VAL A 478 -38.38 -37.81 24.19
N GLY A 479 -38.80 -38.48 23.11
CA GLY A 479 -38.38 -38.16 21.75
C GLY A 479 -38.85 -36.78 21.29
N GLY A 480 -38.00 -36.15 20.49
CA GLY A 480 -38.29 -34.91 19.78
C GLY A 480 -37.12 -34.57 18.87
N GLU A 481 -37.28 -34.84 17.58
CA GLU A 481 -36.36 -34.42 16.52
C GLU A 481 -36.20 -32.90 16.54
N GLN A 482 -35.03 -32.43 16.96
CA GLN A 482 -34.42 -31.21 16.45
C GLN A 482 -32.99 -31.55 16.08
N GLN A 483 -32.71 -31.56 14.77
CA GLN A 483 -31.38 -31.70 14.19
C GLN A 483 -30.51 -30.52 14.62
N GLY A 484 -29.89 -30.63 15.80
CA GLY A 484 -28.72 -29.87 16.20
C GLY A 484 -27.48 -30.42 15.49
N ALA A 485 -26.60 -29.53 15.05
CA ALA A 485 -25.31 -29.87 14.46
C ALA A 485 -24.57 -30.90 15.34
N ALA A 486 -24.43 -32.13 14.85
CA ALA A 486 -23.63 -33.15 15.51
C ALA A 486 -22.17 -32.67 15.53
N ALA A 487 -21.64 -32.42 16.72
CA ALA A 487 -20.21 -32.27 16.93
C ALA A 487 -19.52 -33.57 16.52
N VAL A 488 -18.79 -33.53 15.40
CA VAL A 488 -17.97 -34.65 14.92
C VAL A 488 -16.86 -34.87 15.95
N ALA A 489 -16.83 -36.04 16.59
CA ALA A 489 -15.78 -36.41 17.54
C ALA A 489 -14.40 -36.46 16.84
N PRO A 490 -13.31 -36.00 17.50
CA PRO A 490 -11.97 -36.01 16.91
C PRO A 490 -11.52 -37.43 16.58
N ARG A 491 -10.97 -37.59 15.36
CA ARG A 491 -10.52 -38.88 14.82
C ARG A 491 -9.08 -39.13 15.25
N VAL A 492 -8.87 -39.54 16.50
CA VAL A 492 -7.52 -39.88 16.99
C VAL A 492 -7.21 -41.34 16.68
N ASP A 493 -6.63 -41.62 15.50
CA ASP A 493 -5.96 -42.91 15.27
C ASP A 493 -4.58 -42.88 15.96
N GLU A 494 -4.52 -43.42 17.19
CA GLU A 494 -3.29 -43.45 17.99
C GLU A 494 -2.16 -44.22 17.28
N ALA A 495 -2.48 -45.15 16.36
CA ALA A 495 -1.47 -45.84 15.57
C ALA A 495 -0.88 -44.92 14.49
N GLU A 496 -1.68 -44.06 13.86
CA GLU A 496 -1.20 -43.03 12.93
C GLU A 496 -0.32 -41.99 13.64
N ARG A 497 -0.75 -41.55 14.82
CA ARG A 497 0.03 -40.66 15.70
C ARG A 497 1.37 -41.28 16.08
N SER A 498 1.36 -42.53 16.54
CA SER A 498 2.58 -43.25 16.94
C SER A 498 3.55 -43.42 15.77
N ARG A 499 3.07 -43.81 14.59
CA ARG A 499 3.90 -43.94 13.37
C ARG A 499 4.55 -42.62 13.00
N THR A 500 3.77 -41.55 13.02
CA THR A 500 4.22 -40.21 12.65
C THR A 500 5.28 -39.67 13.61
N MET A 501 5.09 -39.84 14.92
CA MET A 501 6.07 -39.42 15.93
C MET A 501 7.36 -40.24 15.87
N ALA A 502 7.29 -41.54 15.54
CA ALA A 502 8.46 -42.40 15.39
C ALA A 502 9.42 -41.91 14.29
N VAL A 503 8.90 -41.31 13.21
CA VAL A 503 9.74 -40.73 12.14
C VAL A 503 10.59 -39.57 12.67
N SER A 504 9.97 -38.66 13.44
CA SER A 504 10.66 -37.55 14.09
C SER A 504 11.72 -38.06 15.07
N GLN A 505 11.37 -39.03 15.92
CA GLN A 505 12.30 -39.61 16.89
C GLN A 505 13.52 -40.24 16.21
N LYS A 506 13.31 -41.02 15.14
CA LYS A 506 14.41 -41.63 14.36
C LYS A 506 15.35 -40.58 13.78
N ILE A 507 14.82 -39.49 13.21
CA ILE A 507 15.66 -38.38 12.70
C ILE A 507 16.46 -37.73 13.83
N LEU A 508 15.88 -37.61 15.02
CA LEU A 508 16.55 -37.01 16.19
C LEU A 508 17.62 -37.93 16.81
N GLU A 509 17.71 -39.20 16.44
CA GLU A 509 18.81 -40.09 16.82
C GLU A 509 20.10 -39.78 16.03
N GLU A 510 19.98 -39.16 14.87
CA GLU A 510 21.13 -38.71 14.09
C GLU A 510 21.93 -37.65 14.84
N ARG A 511 23.26 -37.77 14.77
CA ARG A 511 24.22 -36.87 15.46
C ARG A 511 25.10 -36.10 14.50
N THR A 512 25.21 -36.57 13.26
CA THR A 512 25.99 -35.90 12.23
C THR A 512 25.12 -34.89 11.49
N TRP A 513 25.75 -33.81 11.02
CA TRP A 513 25.05 -32.78 10.26
C TRP A 513 24.48 -33.32 8.94
N GLU A 514 25.27 -34.12 8.23
CA GLU A 514 24.87 -34.81 7.00
C GLU A 514 23.78 -35.86 7.27
N GLY A 515 23.88 -36.61 8.38
CA GLY A 515 22.90 -37.63 8.79
C GLY A 515 21.52 -37.04 9.07
N VAL A 516 21.44 -35.96 9.86
CA VAL A 516 20.15 -35.28 10.14
C VAL A 516 19.49 -34.77 8.86
N ILE A 517 20.26 -34.19 7.94
CA ILE A 517 19.73 -33.72 6.64
C ILE A 517 19.29 -34.90 5.78
N GLY A 518 20.12 -35.94 5.66
CA GLY A 518 19.83 -37.13 4.87
C GLY A 518 18.58 -37.87 5.35
N ALA A 519 18.46 -38.09 6.66
CA ALA A 519 17.31 -38.75 7.26
C ALA A 519 15.99 -37.96 7.03
N GLN A 520 16.04 -36.63 7.04
CA GLN A 520 14.88 -35.80 6.68
C GLN A 520 14.51 -35.94 5.19
N GLN A 521 15.50 -36.03 4.28
CA GLN A 521 15.24 -36.28 2.86
C GLN A 521 14.63 -37.66 2.62
N GLU A 522 15.16 -38.70 3.29
CA GLU A 522 14.67 -40.07 3.20
C GLU A 522 13.22 -40.17 3.70
N ALA A 523 12.93 -39.63 4.89
CA ALA A 523 11.59 -39.64 5.45
C ALA A 523 10.55 -38.96 4.55
N MET A 524 10.90 -37.83 3.92
CA MET A 524 10.02 -37.18 2.94
C MET A 524 9.80 -38.07 1.71
N ILE A 525 10.86 -38.63 1.13
CA ILE A 525 10.75 -39.47 -0.06
C ILE A 525 9.94 -40.74 0.21
N ASP A 526 10.12 -41.39 1.35
CA ASP A 526 9.36 -42.58 1.72
C ASP A 526 7.87 -42.29 1.84
N ALA A 527 7.52 -41.23 2.58
CA ALA A 527 6.14 -40.84 2.79
C ALA A 527 5.45 -40.40 1.48
N TYR A 528 6.11 -39.56 0.67
CA TYR A 528 5.55 -39.14 -0.61
C TYR A 528 5.49 -40.28 -1.63
N SER A 529 6.46 -41.21 -1.65
CA SER A 529 6.41 -42.39 -2.53
C SER A 529 5.17 -43.24 -2.26
N ALA A 530 4.78 -43.39 -0.98
CA ALA A 530 3.55 -44.07 -0.61
C ALA A 530 2.31 -43.29 -1.06
N LEU A 531 2.29 -41.96 -0.88
CA LEU A 531 1.16 -41.10 -1.27
C LEU A 531 0.92 -41.04 -2.77
N VAL A 532 1.98 -41.07 -3.59
CA VAL A 532 1.90 -40.89 -5.04
C VAL A 532 1.90 -42.22 -5.80
N LYS A 533 1.87 -43.37 -5.09
CA LYS A 533 1.89 -44.68 -5.71
C LYS A 533 0.74 -44.84 -6.71
N GLY A 534 1.09 -45.09 -7.97
CA GLY A 534 0.12 -45.25 -9.07
C GLY A 534 -0.19 -43.96 -9.84
N TYR A 535 0.35 -42.82 -9.41
CA TYR A 535 0.23 -41.54 -10.11
C TYR A 535 1.52 -41.23 -10.87
N LYS A 536 1.38 -40.75 -12.11
CA LYS A 536 2.51 -40.26 -12.92
C LYS A 536 2.43 -38.76 -13.20
N ARG A 537 1.24 -38.19 -13.06
CA ARG A 537 0.95 -36.77 -13.31
C ARG A 537 0.49 -36.08 -12.05
N ALA A 538 0.85 -34.81 -11.95
CA ALA A 538 0.51 -33.96 -10.83
C ALA A 538 0.05 -32.57 -11.27
N MET A 539 -0.67 -31.89 -10.39
CA MET A 539 -0.88 -30.45 -10.45
C MET A 539 -0.30 -29.78 -9.22
N MET A 540 0.21 -28.54 -9.35
CA MET A 540 0.84 -27.82 -8.24
C MET A 540 0.27 -26.41 -8.06
N PHE A 541 -0.35 -26.14 -6.90
CA PHE A 541 -1.03 -24.88 -6.61
C PHE A 541 -0.45 -24.12 -5.42
N GLY A 542 -0.75 -22.83 -5.36
CA GLY A 542 -0.38 -21.94 -4.25
C GLY A 542 1.09 -21.55 -4.21
N LEU A 543 1.89 -21.82 -5.24
CA LEU A 543 3.32 -21.52 -5.25
C LEU A 543 3.59 -20.03 -5.00
N ALA A 544 4.55 -19.74 -4.13
CA ALA A 544 4.87 -18.36 -3.77
C ALA A 544 5.59 -17.62 -4.91
N ASP A 545 4.95 -16.62 -5.52
CA ASP A 545 5.58 -15.69 -6.47
C ASP A 545 5.88 -14.32 -5.84
N HIS A 546 6.73 -14.30 -4.81
CA HIS A 546 7.18 -13.08 -4.15
C HIS A 546 8.60 -13.20 -3.58
N GLU A 547 9.15 -12.11 -3.06
CA GLU A 547 10.56 -11.99 -2.67
C GLU A 547 10.92 -12.62 -1.31
N ASN A 548 10.04 -13.42 -0.71
CA ASN A 548 10.40 -14.15 0.51
C ASN A 548 11.30 -15.33 0.12
N LYS A 549 12.53 -15.33 0.61
CA LYS A 549 13.52 -16.34 0.23
C LYS A 549 13.25 -17.70 0.89
N GLY A 550 12.53 -17.71 2.01
CA GLY A 550 12.08 -18.94 2.66
C GLY A 550 11.02 -19.67 1.82
N ASP A 551 10.03 -18.94 1.30
CA ASP A 551 9.00 -19.54 0.46
C ASP A 551 9.57 -19.99 -0.90
N ALA A 552 10.62 -19.33 -1.41
CA ALA A 552 11.38 -19.83 -2.54
C ALA A 552 12.10 -21.15 -2.23
N ALA A 553 12.62 -21.32 -1.01
CA ALA A 553 13.21 -22.59 -0.58
C ALA A 553 12.15 -23.71 -0.50
N ILE A 554 10.96 -23.41 0.01
CA ILE A 554 9.81 -24.34 0.01
C ILE A 554 9.43 -24.73 -1.42
N ASN A 555 9.20 -23.76 -2.31
CA ASN A 555 8.87 -24.00 -3.71
C ASN A 555 9.89 -24.95 -4.37
N TYR A 556 11.19 -24.68 -4.18
CA TYR A 556 12.25 -25.50 -4.79
C TYR A 556 12.35 -26.89 -4.15
N GLY A 557 12.18 -26.99 -2.84
CA GLY A 557 12.15 -28.26 -2.13
C GLY A 557 11.02 -29.18 -2.60
N GLN A 558 9.81 -28.64 -2.73
CA GLN A 558 8.65 -29.36 -3.28
C GLN A 558 8.88 -29.78 -4.73
N TYR A 559 9.48 -28.90 -5.54
CA TYR A 559 9.89 -29.22 -6.89
C TYR A 559 10.86 -30.41 -6.95
N LEU A 560 11.85 -30.47 -6.04
CA LEU A 560 12.78 -31.59 -5.95
C LEU A 560 12.08 -32.90 -5.52
N VAL A 561 11.11 -32.84 -4.61
CA VAL A 561 10.29 -34.00 -4.24
C VAL A 561 9.57 -34.55 -5.47
N LEU A 562 8.79 -33.71 -6.16
CA LEU A 562 8.01 -34.13 -7.35
C LEU A 562 8.92 -34.67 -8.46
N LYS A 563 10.06 -34.01 -8.70
CA LYS A 563 11.06 -34.44 -9.69
C LYS A 563 11.69 -35.79 -9.34
N LYS A 564 12.06 -36.00 -8.07
CA LYS A 564 12.70 -37.25 -7.62
C LYS A 564 11.73 -38.43 -7.67
N LEU A 565 10.44 -38.18 -7.50
CA LEU A 565 9.37 -39.19 -7.62
C LEU A 565 8.90 -39.40 -9.06
N GLY A 566 9.46 -38.68 -10.04
CA GLY A 566 9.12 -38.83 -11.45
C GLY A 566 7.71 -38.34 -11.81
N LEU A 567 7.15 -37.39 -11.05
CA LEU A 567 5.85 -36.81 -11.34
C LEU A 567 5.96 -35.69 -12.38
N GLU A 568 5.19 -35.81 -13.45
CA GLU A 568 5.03 -34.76 -14.46
C GLU A 568 3.99 -33.74 -14.00
N VAL A 569 4.39 -32.47 -13.86
CA VAL A 569 3.45 -31.39 -13.48
C VAL A 569 2.78 -30.83 -14.72
N VAL A 570 1.54 -31.26 -14.98
CA VAL A 570 0.77 -30.89 -16.18
C VAL A 570 0.00 -29.57 -16.04
N HIS A 571 -0.18 -29.09 -14.81
CA HIS A 571 -0.77 -27.79 -14.54
C HIS A 571 -0.23 -27.22 -13.24
N PHE A 572 -0.01 -25.90 -13.19
CA PHE A 572 0.42 -25.24 -11.98
C PHE A 572 -0.12 -23.82 -11.87
N CYS A 573 -0.21 -23.33 -10.64
CA CYS A 573 -0.48 -21.94 -10.37
C CYS A 573 0.46 -21.40 -9.29
N ALA A 574 1.09 -20.28 -9.60
CA ALA A 574 1.69 -19.38 -8.64
C ALA A 574 0.83 -18.11 -8.62
N PRO A 575 -0.05 -17.86 -7.64
CA PRO A 575 -0.85 -16.63 -7.62
C PRO A 575 0.01 -15.42 -7.23
N LYS A 576 -0.33 -14.24 -7.77
CA LYS A 576 0.12 -12.96 -7.18
C LYS A 576 -0.90 -12.52 -6.14
N LEU A 577 -0.51 -11.58 -5.26
CA LEU A 577 -1.42 -10.99 -4.27
C LEU A 577 -2.74 -10.43 -4.84
N ALA A 578 -2.77 -10.07 -6.13
CA ALA A 578 -3.95 -9.50 -6.81
C ALA A 578 -4.53 -10.42 -7.90
N GLU A 579 -4.02 -11.65 -8.07
CA GLU A 579 -4.44 -12.58 -9.12
C GLU A 579 -4.79 -13.94 -8.50
N ASP A 580 -5.90 -14.50 -8.92
CA ASP A 580 -6.37 -15.82 -8.49
C ASP A 580 -6.00 -16.90 -9.49
N CYS A 581 -5.86 -18.13 -9.00
CA CYS A 581 -5.73 -19.31 -9.84
C CYS A 581 -7.07 -19.63 -10.53
N ASP A 582 -7.00 -20.07 -11.78
CA ASP A 582 -8.16 -20.52 -12.56
C ASP A 582 -8.41 -22.01 -12.31
N TYR A 583 -9.25 -22.33 -11.32
CA TYR A 583 -9.53 -23.72 -10.95
C TYR A 583 -10.54 -24.40 -11.89
N ASP A 584 -11.27 -23.65 -12.71
CA ASP A 584 -12.10 -24.23 -13.78
C ASP A 584 -11.22 -24.79 -14.89
N GLU A 585 -10.18 -24.06 -15.27
CA GLU A 585 -9.17 -24.58 -16.18
C GLU A 585 -8.45 -25.79 -15.59
N ALA A 586 -8.07 -25.73 -14.31
CA ALA A 586 -7.46 -26.88 -13.63
C ALA A 586 -8.34 -28.14 -13.72
N LEU A 587 -9.66 -28.03 -13.45
CA LEU A 587 -10.54 -29.20 -13.59
C LEU A 587 -10.64 -29.65 -15.06
N ARG A 588 -10.73 -28.74 -16.04
CA ARG A 588 -10.75 -29.13 -17.46
C ARG A 588 -9.50 -29.91 -17.85
N VAL A 589 -8.33 -29.50 -17.38
CA VAL A 589 -7.06 -30.21 -17.61
C VAL A 589 -7.03 -31.56 -16.89
N ALA A 590 -7.60 -31.66 -15.69
CA ALA A 590 -7.69 -32.91 -14.96
C ALA A 590 -8.60 -33.92 -15.69
N GLN A 591 -9.77 -33.46 -16.16
CA GLN A 591 -10.75 -34.26 -16.88
C GLN A 591 -10.30 -34.69 -18.28
N SER A 592 -9.36 -33.96 -18.89
CA SER A 592 -8.77 -34.32 -20.19
C SER A 592 -7.54 -35.23 -20.07
N SER A 593 -7.09 -35.54 -18.85
CA SER A 593 -5.95 -36.43 -18.63
C SER A 593 -6.39 -37.90 -18.67
N ASP A 594 -5.81 -38.67 -19.59
CA ASP A 594 -6.01 -40.14 -19.64
C ASP A 594 -5.31 -40.88 -18.49
N ASP A 595 -4.26 -40.29 -17.92
CA ASP A 595 -3.51 -40.85 -16.79
C ASP A 595 -4.05 -40.34 -15.44
N PRO A 596 -4.05 -41.17 -14.38
CA PRO A 596 -4.40 -40.74 -13.03
C PRO A 596 -3.55 -39.56 -12.55
N LEU A 597 -4.22 -38.58 -11.95
CA LEU A 597 -3.62 -37.32 -11.52
C LEU A 597 -3.81 -37.09 -10.02
N ILE A 598 -2.77 -36.52 -9.39
CA ILE A 598 -2.80 -36.09 -7.99
C ILE A 598 -2.57 -34.58 -7.89
N ILE A 599 -3.26 -33.92 -6.97
CA ILE A 599 -3.20 -32.47 -6.79
C ILE A 599 -2.37 -32.15 -5.56
N PHE A 600 -1.41 -31.25 -5.70
CA PHE A 600 -0.61 -30.71 -4.60
C PHE A 600 -0.93 -29.25 -4.35
N TYR A 601 -0.99 -28.87 -3.08
CA TYR A 601 -1.01 -27.48 -2.64
C TYR A 601 0.26 -27.18 -1.83
N THR A 602 0.85 -26.00 -2.05
CA THR A 602 2.11 -25.63 -1.40
C THR A 602 2.05 -25.73 0.13
N GLY A 603 3.19 -26.05 0.73
CA GLY A 603 3.46 -26.02 2.16
C GLY A 603 3.80 -24.61 2.64
N GLY A 604 4.30 -24.52 3.87
CA GLY A 604 4.83 -23.28 4.44
C GLY A 604 4.16 -22.87 5.75
N GLY A 605 4.03 -21.56 5.96
CA GLY A 605 3.37 -21.00 7.15
C GLY A 605 2.15 -20.16 6.75
N ASN A 606 1.28 -20.71 5.91
CA ASN A 606 0.16 -19.99 5.29
C ASN A 606 -1.19 -20.70 5.51
N PHE A 607 -1.30 -21.45 6.61
CA PHE A 607 -2.50 -22.15 7.05
C PHE A 607 -2.97 -21.55 8.39
N GLY A 608 -3.74 -20.47 8.31
CA GLY A 608 -4.12 -19.66 9.47
C GLY A 608 -4.52 -18.22 9.14
N ASP A 609 -4.85 -17.42 10.16
CA ASP A 609 -5.51 -16.11 9.99
C ASP A 609 -4.60 -15.00 9.43
N ILE A 610 -3.27 -15.14 9.53
CA ILE A 610 -2.32 -14.08 9.13
C ILE A 610 -2.28 -13.87 7.60
N TRP A 611 -2.50 -14.95 6.84
CA TRP A 611 -2.24 -15.02 5.39
C TRP A 611 -3.50 -15.39 4.58
N GLN A 612 -4.59 -14.63 4.78
CA GLN A 612 -5.93 -14.92 4.23
C GLN A 612 -5.97 -15.27 2.74
N LYS A 613 -5.19 -14.61 1.88
CA LYS A 613 -5.17 -14.93 0.43
C LYS A 613 -4.84 -16.40 0.15
N TYR A 614 -3.87 -16.97 0.87
CA TYR A 614 -3.47 -18.37 0.69
C TYR A 614 -4.53 -19.33 1.25
N VAL A 615 -5.25 -18.91 2.28
CA VAL A 615 -6.42 -19.62 2.84
C VAL A 615 -7.54 -19.65 1.81
N ASP A 616 -7.96 -18.48 1.31
CA ASP A 616 -9.03 -18.34 0.33
C ASP A 616 -8.73 -19.11 -0.97
N ASP A 617 -7.50 -19.03 -1.47
CA ASP A 617 -7.08 -19.76 -2.67
C ASP A 617 -7.17 -21.28 -2.47
N ARG A 618 -6.76 -21.78 -1.31
CA ARG A 618 -6.83 -23.21 -0.97
C ARG A 618 -8.27 -23.68 -0.83
N GLU A 619 -9.10 -22.91 -0.12
CA GLU A 619 -10.53 -23.19 0.04
C GLU A 619 -11.23 -23.27 -1.32
N ARG A 620 -10.92 -22.36 -2.26
CA ARG A 620 -11.49 -22.38 -3.61
C ARG A 620 -11.04 -23.60 -4.42
N LEU A 621 -9.78 -24.02 -4.32
CA LEU A 621 -9.31 -25.26 -4.94
C LEU A 621 -10.11 -26.46 -4.39
N VAL A 622 -10.19 -26.58 -3.07
CA VAL A 622 -10.87 -27.71 -2.42
C VAL A 622 -12.35 -27.71 -2.74
N ALA A 623 -13.03 -26.55 -2.70
CA ALA A 623 -14.42 -26.43 -3.11
C ALA A 623 -14.63 -26.85 -4.57
N ARG A 624 -13.69 -26.52 -5.45
CA ARG A 624 -13.82 -26.84 -6.88
C ARG A 624 -13.70 -28.33 -7.18
N PHE A 625 -12.87 -29.05 -6.42
CA PHE A 625 -12.61 -30.48 -6.57
C PHE A 625 -13.42 -31.34 -5.60
N ARG A 626 -14.28 -30.76 -4.75
CA ARG A 626 -15.04 -31.45 -3.69
C ARG A 626 -15.80 -32.68 -4.19
N ASP A 627 -16.45 -32.55 -5.35
CA ASP A 627 -17.27 -33.61 -5.95
C ASP A 627 -16.47 -34.55 -6.87
N HIS A 628 -15.14 -34.49 -6.82
CA HIS A 628 -14.22 -35.24 -7.66
C HIS A 628 -13.20 -36.06 -6.84
N PRO A 629 -13.66 -37.10 -6.11
CA PRO A 629 -12.80 -37.94 -5.25
C PRO A 629 -11.65 -38.65 -5.98
N GLU A 630 -11.77 -38.80 -7.31
CA GLU A 630 -10.76 -39.36 -8.21
C GLU A 630 -9.47 -38.53 -8.30
N TYR A 631 -9.50 -37.26 -7.89
CA TYR A 631 -8.32 -36.38 -7.83
C TYR A 631 -7.92 -36.14 -6.36
N PRO A 632 -7.06 -36.97 -5.75
CA PRO A 632 -6.61 -36.76 -4.39
C PRO A 632 -5.88 -35.42 -4.25
N ILE A 633 -6.06 -34.78 -3.10
CA ILE A 633 -5.41 -33.52 -2.76
C ILE A 633 -4.41 -33.77 -1.62
N VAL A 634 -3.15 -33.36 -1.82
CA VAL A 634 -2.10 -33.41 -0.79
C VAL A 634 -1.63 -32.00 -0.49
N VAL A 635 -1.75 -31.58 0.76
CA VAL A 635 -1.20 -30.32 1.24
C VAL A 635 0.20 -30.58 1.79
N PHE A 636 1.22 -30.00 1.15
CA PHE A 636 2.62 -30.08 1.59
C PHE A 636 2.79 -29.53 3.03
N PRO A 637 3.93 -29.77 3.71
CA PRO A 637 4.11 -29.55 5.15
C PRO A 637 3.79 -28.10 5.57
N GLN A 638 2.81 -27.93 6.46
CA GLN A 638 2.31 -26.65 6.95
C GLN A 638 2.63 -26.41 8.42
N THR A 639 2.88 -25.15 8.78
CA THR A 639 2.56 -24.67 10.12
C THR A 639 1.12 -24.18 10.13
N ILE A 640 0.34 -24.69 11.09
CA ILE A 640 -1.09 -24.42 11.24
C ILE A 640 -1.31 -23.62 12.51
N LYS A 641 -2.04 -22.50 12.41
CA LYS A 641 -2.39 -21.69 13.56
C LYS A 641 -3.60 -20.79 13.30
N PHE A 642 -4.61 -20.90 14.15
CA PHE A 642 -5.75 -19.98 14.19
C PHE A 642 -5.78 -19.27 15.55
N GLU A 643 -6.21 -18.02 15.57
CA GLU A 643 -6.39 -17.19 16.76
C GLU A 643 -7.75 -17.45 17.43
N HIS A 644 -8.75 -17.89 16.66
CA HIS A 644 -10.12 -18.12 17.12
C HIS A 644 -10.67 -19.47 16.65
N ASP A 645 -11.39 -20.17 17.53
CA ASP A 645 -11.98 -21.47 17.23
C ASP A 645 -13.06 -21.38 16.12
N ASP A 646 -13.78 -20.26 16.04
CA ASP A 646 -14.81 -20.06 15.02
C ASP A 646 -14.21 -20.00 13.59
N THR A 647 -13.06 -19.32 13.42
CA THR A 647 -12.39 -19.23 12.11
C THR A 647 -11.80 -20.58 11.71
N MET A 648 -11.31 -21.34 12.69
CA MET A 648 -10.90 -22.73 12.52
C MET A 648 -12.05 -23.60 12.00
N VAL A 649 -13.20 -23.62 12.68
CA VAL A 649 -14.32 -24.52 12.34
C VAL A 649 -14.82 -24.20 10.95
N ALA A 650 -14.98 -22.91 10.62
CA ALA A 650 -15.37 -22.48 9.29
C ALA A 650 -14.33 -22.88 8.22
N HIS A 651 -13.03 -22.81 8.53
CA HIS A 651 -11.99 -23.26 7.60
C HIS A 651 -12.03 -24.77 7.40
N ALA A 652 -12.18 -25.54 8.47
CA ALA A 652 -12.26 -27.00 8.43
C ALA A 652 -13.43 -27.49 7.56
N GLU A 653 -14.60 -26.87 7.69
CA GLU A 653 -15.77 -27.18 6.88
C GLU A 653 -15.51 -26.95 5.38
N LYS A 654 -14.88 -25.82 5.03
CA LYS A 654 -14.59 -25.50 3.62
C LYS A 654 -13.51 -26.39 3.02
N MET A 655 -12.60 -26.87 3.85
CA MET A 655 -11.51 -27.77 3.48
C MET A 655 -11.92 -29.24 3.37
N ARG A 656 -13.22 -29.56 3.47
CA ARG A 656 -13.74 -30.92 3.30
C ARG A 656 -13.62 -31.38 1.84
N HIS A 657 -12.91 -32.49 1.68
CA HIS A 657 -12.80 -33.26 0.43
C HIS A 657 -12.56 -34.74 0.78
N PRO A 658 -13.24 -35.69 0.12
CA PRO A 658 -13.23 -37.11 0.50
C PRO A 658 -11.84 -37.77 0.44
N ASN A 659 -10.93 -37.21 -0.35
CA ASN A 659 -9.59 -37.75 -0.58
C ASN A 659 -8.49 -36.67 -0.40
N ILE A 660 -8.58 -35.88 0.68
CA ILE A 660 -7.56 -34.89 1.05
C ILE A 660 -6.62 -35.45 2.13
N SER A 661 -5.32 -35.18 2.01
CA SER A 661 -4.30 -35.49 3.02
C SER A 661 -3.58 -34.22 3.46
N PHE A 662 -3.45 -34.04 4.77
CA PHE A 662 -2.74 -32.91 5.36
C PHE A 662 -1.38 -33.35 5.88
N ILE A 663 -0.40 -32.46 5.76
CA ILE A 663 0.94 -32.69 6.29
C ILE A 663 1.29 -31.50 7.17
N ALA A 664 1.49 -31.74 8.46
CA ALA A 664 2.05 -30.78 9.38
C ALA A 664 3.58 -30.84 9.34
N ARG A 665 4.24 -29.71 9.59
CA ARG A 665 5.70 -29.66 9.65
C ARG A 665 6.29 -29.53 11.05
N ASP A 666 5.45 -29.40 12.06
CA ASP A 666 5.86 -29.25 13.45
C ASP A 666 4.81 -29.91 14.37
N ILE A 667 5.26 -30.31 15.57
CA ILE A 667 4.44 -31.07 16.53
C ILE A 667 3.13 -30.33 16.87
N PRO A 668 3.16 -29.02 17.22
CA PRO A 668 1.92 -28.30 17.52
C PRO A 668 0.93 -28.33 16.35
N SER A 669 1.40 -28.11 15.11
CA SER A 669 0.52 -28.15 13.93
C SER A 669 -0.09 -29.53 13.70
N TYR A 670 0.66 -30.60 13.99
CA TYR A 670 0.16 -31.97 13.87
C TYR A 670 -0.90 -32.28 14.94
N GLU A 671 -0.59 -31.98 16.20
CA GLU A 671 -1.54 -32.15 17.31
C GLU A 671 -2.82 -31.35 17.05
N TRP A 672 -2.68 -30.17 16.48
CA TRP A 672 -3.81 -29.34 16.09
C TRP A 672 -4.67 -30.01 14.99
N LEU A 673 -4.07 -30.56 13.93
CA LEU A 673 -4.81 -31.34 12.91
C LEU A 673 -5.59 -32.53 13.50
N MET A 674 -5.04 -33.18 14.53
CA MET A 674 -5.68 -34.32 15.19
C MET A 674 -6.87 -33.92 16.07
N GLN A 675 -6.89 -32.69 16.57
CA GLN A 675 -7.91 -32.18 17.50
C GLN A 675 -9.06 -31.46 16.78
N CYS A 676 -8.84 -30.97 15.56
CA CYS A 676 -9.79 -30.15 14.82
C CYS A 676 -10.77 -30.99 13.98
N PRO A 677 -11.97 -30.44 13.65
CA PRO A 677 -13.00 -31.14 12.89
C PRO A 677 -12.70 -31.25 11.38
N PHE A 678 -11.42 -31.29 10.98
CA PHE A 678 -11.09 -31.52 9.57
C PHE A 678 -11.43 -32.95 9.18
N GLU A 679 -12.13 -33.09 8.06
CA GLU A 679 -12.26 -34.38 7.41
C GLU A 679 -11.11 -34.58 6.44
N TYR A 680 -10.31 -35.60 6.69
CA TYR A 680 -9.18 -35.99 5.86
C TYR A 680 -9.08 -37.51 5.75
N LYS A 681 -8.37 -37.94 4.71
CA LYS A 681 -8.00 -39.33 4.49
C LYS A 681 -6.81 -39.73 5.35
N MET A 682 -5.78 -38.87 5.43
CA MET A 682 -4.55 -39.09 6.20
C MET A 682 -4.00 -37.76 6.73
N ALA A 683 -3.32 -37.81 7.88
CA ALA A 683 -2.55 -36.71 8.45
C ALA A 683 -1.12 -37.16 8.76
N TYR A 684 -0.13 -36.51 8.15
CA TYR A 684 1.29 -36.78 8.39
C TYR A 684 1.95 -35.64 9.17
N MET A 685 3.07 -35.96 9.81
CA MET A 685 4.07 -34.98 10.20
C MET A 685 5.36 -35.29 9.45
N LEU A 686 5.81 -34.36 8.61
CA LEU A 686 7.04 -34.49 7.82
C LEU A 686 7.90 -33.23 7.96
N PRO A 687 9.23 -33.31 7.73
CA PRO A 687 10.08 -32.13 7.66
C PRO A 687 9.60 -31.10 6.63
N ASP A 688 10.05 -29.85 6.80
CA ASP A 688 9.85 -28.81 5.80
C ASP A 688 10.51 -29.20 4.47
N SER A 689 9.77 -29.00 3.37
CA SER A 689 10.21 -29.41 2.03
C SER A 689 11.56 -28.80 1.62
N ALA A 690 11.97 -27.67 2.20
CA ALA A 690 13.28 -27.08 1.94
C ALA A 690 14.46 -28.05 2.23
N PHE A 691 14.31 -29.01 3.16
CA PHE A 691 15.34 -30.02 3.42
C PHE A 691 15.62 -30.94 2.22
N MET A 692 14.71 -31.02 1.24
CA MET A 692 14.91 -31.80 0.03
C MET A 692 16.10 -31.31 -0.80
N MET A 693 16.56 -30.06 -0.60
CA MET A 693 17.78 -29.54 -1.21
C MET A 693 19.05 -30.26 -0.76
N GLY A 694 19.05 -30.86 0.44
CA GLY A 694 20.22 -31.49 1.01
C GLY A 694 21.33 -30.50 1.39
N VAL A 695 22.51 -31.07 1.67
CA VAL A 695 23.73 -30.31 1.97
C VAL A 695 24.03 -29.33 0.83
N THR A 696 24.16 -28.04 1.18
CA THR A 696 24.33 -26.95 0.22
C THR A 696 25.53 -26.09 0.63
N PRO A 697 26.62 -25.98 -0.17
CA PRO A 697 27.74 -25.14 0.23
C PRO A 697 27.38 -23.64 0.25
N PRO A 698 27.98 -22.83 1.15
CA PRO A 698 27.81 -21.38 1.11
C PRO A 698 28.31 -20.80 -0.23
N PRO A 699 27.50 -20.01 -0.94
CA PRO A 699 27.86 -19.54 -2.29
C PRO A 699 28.88 -18.40 -2.30
N ILE A 700 29.15 -17.77 -1.15
CA ILE A 700 30.11 -16.66 -1.01
C ILE A 700 30.82 -16.74 0.34
N SER A 701 31.99 -16.11 0.42
CA SER A 701 32.68 -15.91 1.69
C SER A 701 31.98 -14.85 2.56
N PRO A 702 31.99 -15.01 3.90
CA PRO A 702 31.42 -14.03 4.82
C PRO A 702 32.04 -12.63 4.70
N THR A 703 31.19 -11.61 4.82
CA THR A 703 31.56 -10.18 4.80
C THR A 703 31.47 -9.54 6.19
N TYR A 704 30.61 -10.08 7.05
CA TYR A 704 30.31 -9.60 8.39
C TYR A 704 30.59 -10.70 9.41
N ASP A 705 30.96 -10.31 10.61
CA ASP A 705 31.12 -11.25 11.72
C ASP A 705 29.74 -11.79 12.15
N ILE A 706 28.76 -10.89 12.26
CA ILE A 706 27.38 -11.22 12.60
C ILE A 706 26.44 -10.62 11.56
N LEU A 707 25.64 -11.47 10.92
CA LEU A 707 24.48 -11.04 10.14
C LEU A 707 23.22 -11.23 10.99
N TRP A 708 22.56 -10.13 11.32
CA TRP A 708 21.29 -10.14 12.03
C TRP A 708 20.13 -9.98 11.06
N VAL A 709 19.41 -11.08 10.83
CA VAL A 709 18.22 -11.13 9.97
C VAL A 709 17.02 -10.67 10.80
N LYS A 710 16.54 -9.45 10.54
CA LYS A 710 15.38 -8.90 11.25
C LYS A 710 14.21 -8.75 10.29
N ARG A 711 13.06 -9.35 10.63
CA ARG A 711 11.86 -9.24 9.78
C ARG A 711 11.29 -7.83 9.73
N THR A 712 10.78 -7.46 8.55
CA THR A 712 9.98 -6.24 8.36
C THR A 712 8.49 -6.49 8.09
N ASP A 713 8.08 -7.76 7.98
CA ASP A 713 6.71 -8.16 7.63
C ASP A 713 5.77 -8.25 8.86
N ARG A 714 4.54 -8.76 8.66
CA ARG A 714 3.50 -8.87 9.71
C ARG A 714 3.90 -9.80 10.87
N GLU A 715 4.90 -10.66 10.66
CA GLU A 715 5.44 -11.55 11.69
C GLU A 715 6.63 -10.90 12.45
N LYS A 716 6.91 -9.60 12.24
CA LYS A 716 8.01 -8.93 12.94
C LYS A 716 7.79 -8.91 14.45
N ARG A 717 8.88 -9.11 15.20
CA ARG A 717 8.93 -8.87 16.64
C ARG A 717 9.44 -7.46 16.90
N ASP A 718 8.86 -6.78 17.88
CA ASP A 718 9.38 -5.50 18.34
C ASP A 718 10.47 -5.74 19.38
N TYR A 719 11.73 -5.68 18.93
CA TYR A 719 12.89 -5.68 19.80
C TYR A 719 13.96 -4.74 19.26
N LYS A 720 14.77 -4.20 20.16
CA LYS A 720 15.96 -3.40 19.80
C LYS A 720 17.16 -4.33 19.69
N LEU A 721 18.02 -4.08 18.71
CA LEU A 721 19.27 -4.81 18.63
C LEU A 721 20.21 -4.28 19.71
N PRO A 722 20.95 -5.16 20.41
CA PRO A 722 22.03 -4.76 21.28
C PRO A 722 23.10 -3.99 20.48
N PRO A 723 23.81 -3.02 21.10
CA PRO A 723 24.90 -2.32 20.45
C PRO A 723 26.00 -3.30 20.01
N ALA A 724 26.54 -3.09 18.81
CA ALA A 724 27.64 -3.91 18.31
C ALA A 724 28.88 -3.75 19.21
N PRO A 725 29.50 -4.84 19.68
CA PRO A 725 30.75 -4.76 20.42
C PRO A 725 31.88 -4.12 19.60
N LYS A 726 32.84 -3.48 20.27
CA LYS A 726 34.01 -2.90 19.60
C LYS A 726 34.78 -3.98 18.83
N GLY A 727 35.07 -3.71 17.56
CA GLY A 727 35.84 -4.62 16.70
C GLY A 727 35.03 -5.72 16.00
N VAL A 728 33.70 -5.81 16.22
CA VAL A 728 32.83 -6.81 15.59
C VAL A 728 31.96 -6.13 14.52
N LYS A 729 32.05 -6.61 13.27
CA LYS A 729 31.23 -6.13 12.14
C LYS A 729 29.85 -6.78 12.18
N VAL A 730 28.88 -6.09 12.78
CA VAL A 730 27.48 -6.52 12.81
C VAL A 730 26.68 -5.83 11.71
N LYS A 731 25.95 -6.60 10.89
CA LYS A 731 25.01 -6.08 9.89
C LYS A 731 23.60 -6.52 10.21
N GLN A 732 22.71 -5.55 10.41
CA GLN A 732 21.27 -5.79 10.43
C GLN A 732 20.70 -5.62 9.02
N ASP A 733 19.89 -6.57 8.56
CA ASP A 733 19.28 -6.55 7.22
C ASP A 733 18.03 -7.46 7.14
N ASP A 734 17.21 -7.29 6.10
CA ASP A 734 16.13 -8.23 5.73
C ASP A 734 16.36 -8.74 4.30
N TRP A 735 16.24 -10.05 4.12
CA TRP A 735 16.45 -10.72 2.83
C TRP A 735 15.38 -10.42 1.77
N VAL A 736 14.23 -9.86 2.17
CA VAL A 736 13.17 -9.46 1.23
C VAL A 736 13.65 -8.29 0.38
N SER A 737 14.36 -7.34 0.99
CA SER A 737 14.97 -6.19 0.31
C SER A 737 16.30 -6.49 -0.37
N TYR A 738 16.93 -7.61 -0.05
CA TYR A 738 18.24 -7.96 -0.60
C TYR A 738 18.13 -8.51 -2.02
N ASN A 739 18.78 -7.83 -2.98
CA ASN A 739 18.90 -8.22 -4.38
C ASN A 739 17.58 -8.78 -4.94
N SER A 740 16.51 -7.97 -4.95
CA SER A 740 15.19 -8.40 -5.43
C SER A 740 15.23 -9.01 -6.84
N THR A 741 14.55 -10.14 -7.06
CA THR A 741 14.44 -10.78 -8.37
C THR A 741 13.38 -10.10 -9.23
N ASN A 742 13.83 -9.23 -10.14
CA ASN A 742 12.92 -8.61 -11.12
C ASN A 742 12.78 -9.46 -12.39
N ILE A 743 12.41 -10.74 -12.25
CA ILE A 743 12.28 -11.68 -13.37
C ILE A 743 10.81 -11.68 -13.86
N LYS A 744 10.59 -11.19 -15.08
CA LYS A 744 9.26 -11.06 -15.69
C LYS A 744 8.82 -12.32 -16.43
N TRP A 745 8.77 -13.43 -15.72
CA TRP A 745 8.56 -14.75 -16.32
C TRP A 745 7.17 -14.94 -16.95
N ARG A 746 6.14 -14.26 -16.43
CA ARG A 746 4.75 -14.34 -16.92
C ARG A 746 4.51 -13.69 -18.28
N GLU A 747 5.39 -12.75 -18.68
CA GLU A 747 5.34 -12.18 -20.04
C GLU A 747 5.80 -13.22 -21.08
N LYS A 748 6.61 -14.18 -20.66
CA LYS A 748 7.17 -15.24 -21.51
C LYS A 748 6.33 -16.51 -21.49
N TYR A 749 5.78 -16.86 -20.33
CA TYR A 749 4.95 -18.04 -20.15
C TYR A 749 3.59 -17.60 -19.58
N PRO A 750 2.55 -17.42 -20.42
CA PRO A 750 1.20 -17.32 -19.91
C PRO A 750 0.88 -18.63 -19.18
N VAL A 751 0.25 -18.54 -18.01
CA VAL A 751 -0.02 -19.69 -17.12
C VAL A 751 -1.10 -20.59 -17.73
N ARG A 752 -0.76 -21.35 -18.77
CA ARG A 752 -1.61 -22.35 -19.43
C ARG A 752 -0.82 -23.65 -19.62
N ASN A 753 -1.48 -24.79 -19.40
CA ASN A 753 -0.99 -26.14 -19.73
C ASN A 753 0.33 -26.62 -19.09
N GLY A 754 0.69 -26.15 -17.88
CA GLY A 754 1.93 -26.60 -17.22
C GLY A 754 3.21 -26.01 -17.83
N GLU A 755 3.11 -25.40 -19.00
CA GLU A 755 4.20 -24.70 -19.67
C GLU A 755 4.76 -23.62 -18.76
N GLY A 756 6.08 -23.66 -18.55
CA GLY A 756 6.77 -22.73 -17.68
C GLY A 756 6.83 -23.13 -16.20
N TYR A 757 6.28 -24.27 -15.76
CA TYR A 757 6.51 -24.77 -14.39
C TYR A 757 8.00 -24.99 -14.14
N GLU A 758 8.66 -25.73 -15.04
CA GLU A 758 10.10 -25.98 -14.98
C GLU A 758 10.89 -24.66 -15.00
N PHE A 759 10.49 -23.70 -15.83
CA PHE A 759 11.13 -22.38 -15.89
C PHE A 759 10.92 -21.59 -14.58
N PHE A 760 9.71 -21.57 -14.05
CA PHE A 760 9.40 -20.90 -12.80
C PHE A 760 10.26 -21.47 -11.68
N GLN A 761 10.35 -22.79 -11.55
CA GLN A 761 11.14 -23.41 -10.49
C GLN A 761 12.65 -23.26 -10.69
N THR A 762 13.17 -23.53 -11.89
CA THR A 762 14.62 -23.56 -12.15
C THR A 762 15.24 -22.19 -12.39
N VAL A 763 14.44 -21.18 -12.76
CA VAL A 763 14.92 -19.82 -13.03
C VAL A 763 14.42 -18.84 -11.98
N VAL A 764 13.11 -18.76 -11.74
CA VAL A 764 12.54 -17.73 -10.85
C VAL A 764 12.78 -18.10 -9.39
N THR A 765 12.26 -19.25 -8.97
CA THR A 765 12.38 -19.78 -7.60
C THR A 765 13.85 -19.99 -7.25
N LYS A 766 14.63 -20.67 -8.10
CA LYS A 766 16.05 -20.93 -7.84
C LYS A 766 16.88 -19.64 -7.75
N SER A 767 16.59 -18.61 -8.54
CA SER A 767 17.26 -17.31 -8.43
C SER A 767 16.96 -16.63 -7.08
N ARG A 768 15.70 -16.67 -6.61
CA ARG A 768 15.33 -16.16 -5.29
C ARG A 768 16.05 -16.93 -4.18
N LEU A 769 16.00 -18.25 -4.22
CA LEU A 769 16.69 -19.14 -3.29
C LEU A 769 18.19 -18.82 -3.23
N ASN A 770 18.87 -18.76 -4.38
CA ASN A 770 20.30 -18.46 -4.46
C ASN A 770 20.64 -17.12 -3.82
N ARG A 771 19.77 -16.11 -3.96
CA ARG A 771 19.95 -14.81 -3.31
C ARG A 771 19.69 -14.86 -1.80
N GLY A 772 18.82 -15.76 -1.34
CA GLY A 772 18.68 -16.09 0.09
C GLY A 772 19.93 -16.75 0.66
N LEU A 773 20.50 -17.73 -0.04
CA LEU A 773 21.77 -18.38 0.35
C LEU A 773 22.92 -17.37 0.38
N GLN A 774 23.05 -16.54 -0.67
CA GLN A 774 24.02 -15.44 -0.70
C GLN A 774 23.81 -14.46 0.45
N PHE A 775 22.56 -14.06 0.73
CA PHE A 775 22.24 -13.14 1.81
C PHE A 775 22.77 -13.65 3.15
N LEU A 776 22.45 -14.90 3.50
CA LEU A 776 22.81 -15.55 4.76
C LEU A 776 24.31 -15.82 4.85
N ALA A 777 24.94 -16.22 3.75
CA ALA A 777 26.38 -16.50 3.70
C ALA A 777 27.27 -15.28 4.00
N ARG A 778 26.72 -14.06 3.93
CA ARG A 778 27.45 -12.83 4.32
C ARG A 778 27.86 -12.78 5.80
N GLY A 779 27.23 -13.55 6.68
CA GLY A 779 27.59 -13.60 8.11
C GLY A 779 28.49 -14.79 8.43
N ASN A 780 29.53 -14.59 9.25
CA ASN A 780 30.25 -15.71 9.89
C ASN A 780 29.28 -16.48 10.78
N VAL A 781 28.54 -15.74 11.61
CA VAL A 781 27.40 -16.22 12.39
C VAL A 781 26.13 -15.48 11.95
N VAL A 782 25.01 -16.19 11.87
CA VAL A 782 23.70 -15.59 11.57
C VAL A 782 22.85 -15.56 12.84
N VAL A 783 22.21 -14.42 13.13
CA VAL A 783 21.14 -14.33 14.14
C VAL A 783 19.83 -14.10 13.43
N ALA A 784 18.80 -14.92 13.68
CA ALA A 784 17.53 -14.80 12.99
C ALA A 784 16.32 -15.22 13.83
N ASP A 785 15.20 -14.58 13.56
CA ASP A 785 13.86 -14.88 14.08
C ASP A 785 12.94 -15.46 12.98
N ARG A 786 13.53 -16.04 11.94
CA ARG A 786 12.86 -16.68 10.81
C ARG A 786 13.19 -18.18 10.75
N LEU A 787 12.16 -19.03 10.66
CA LEU A 787 12.34 -20.49 10.52
C LEU A 787 13.21 -20.86 9.31
N HIS A 788 12.99 -20.24 8.14
CA HIS A 788 13.80 -20.59 6.97
C HIS A 788 15.24 -20.08 7.04
N ALA A 789 15.55 -19.11 7.90
CA ALA A 789 16.94 -18.78 8.17
C ALA A 789 17.61 -19.90 8.98
N HIS A 790 16.92 -20.52 9.94
CA HIS A 790 17.36 -21.74 10.61
C HIS A 790 17.65 -22.84 9.58
N ILE A 791 16.65 -23.20 8.77
CA ILE A 791 16.76 -24.31 7.81
C ILE A 791 17.91 -24.08 6.84
N LEU A 792 17.96 -22.93 6.16
CA LEU A 792 19.00 -22.67 5.17
C LEU A 792 20.40 -22.57 5.79
N CYS A 793 20.54 -22.02 7.00
CA CYS A 793 21.84 -22.03 7.69
C CYS A 793 22.24 -23.45 8.09
N THR A 794 21.29 -24.29 8.52
CA THR A 794 21.53 -25.72 8.75
C THR A 794 22.02 -26.37 7.47
N LEU A 795 21.34 -26.23 6.33
CA LEU A 795 21.78 -26.82 5.05
C LEU A 795 23.15 -26.33 4.58
N MET A 796 23.57 -25.14 5.00
CA MET A 796 24.89 -24.56 4.69
C MET A 796 25.98 -24.84 5.72
N ARG A 797 25.69 -25.59 6.79
CA ARG A 797 26.57 -25.74 7.96
C ARG A 797 27.04 -24.38 8.50
N LYS A 798 26.17 -23.37 8.44
CA LYS A 798 26.43 -22.02 8.94
C LYS A 798 26.07 -21.94 10.41
N PRO A 799 27.00 -21.59 11.31
CA PRO A 799 26.67 -21.37 12.72
C PRO A 799 25.65 -20.24 12.87
N HIS A 800 24.61 -20.48 13.65
CA HIS A 800 23.54 -19.50 13.79
C HIS A 800 22.82 -19.57 15.14
N VAL A 801 22.27 -18.42 15.53
CA VAL A 801 21.47 -18.24 16.73
C VAL A 801 20.04 -17.93 16.32
N ILE A 802 19.10 -18.72 16.83
CA ILE A 802 17.67 -18.52 16.65
C ILE A 802 17.15 -17.70 17.81
N LEU A 803 16.65 -16.52 17.49
CA LEU A 803 15.87 -15.72 18.40
C LEU A 803 14.41 -16.17 18.29
N ASP A 804 13.96 -16.97 19.26
CA ASP A 804 12.63 -17.57 19.19
C ASP A 804 11.53 -16.49 19.26
N ASN A 805 10.38 -16.78 18.66
CA ASN A 805 9.25 -15.86 18.65
C ASN A 805 8.37 -16.03 19.91
N ASN A 806 7.44 -15.10 20.14
CA ASN A 806 6.53 -15.16 21.30
C ASN A 806 5.64 -16.43 21.35
N TYR A 807 5.61 -17.22 20.28
CA TYR A 807 4.79 -18.42 20.15
C TYR A 807 5.61 -19.73 20.12
N GLY A 808 6.93 -19.65 20.30
CA GLY A 808 7.82 -20.81 20.30
C GLY A 808 7.97 -21.54 18.96
N LYS A 809 7.52 -20.98 17.84
CA LYS A 809 7.36 -21.70 16.56
C LYS A 809 8.68 -22.32 16.06
N ILE A 810 9.78 -21.60 16.16
CA ILE A 810 11.06 -22.08 15.60
C ILE A 810 11.64 -23.16 16.51
N ARG A 811 11.50 -22.99 17.83
CA ARG A 811 11.85 -24.03 18.81
C ARG A 811 11.02 -25.29 18.62
N GLN A 812 9.73 -25.19 18.32
CA GLN A 812 8.85 -26.34 18.11
C GLN A 812 9.15 -27.09 16.80
N TYR A 813 9.57 -26.39 15.75
CA TYR A 813 10.07 -27.07 14.55
C TYR A 813 11.39 -27.78 14.83
N ARG A 814 12.30 -27.10 15.55
CA ARG A 814 13.63 -27.64 15.87
C ARG A 814 13.53 -28.89 16.75
N SER A 815 12.69 -28.87 17.78
CA SER A 815 12.47 -30.03 18.66
C SER A 815 11.95 -31.24 17.91
N ALA A 816 11.24 -31.05 16.81
CA ALA A 816 10.76 -32.14 15.98
C ALA A 816 11.83 -32.72 15.04
N TRP A 817 12.82 -31.94 14.59
CA TRP A 817 13.64 -32.35 13.44
C TRP A 817 15.15 -32.09 13.54
N THR A 818 15.59 -31.13 14.34
CA THR A 818 16.99 -30.64 14.30
C THR A 818 17.66 -30.55 15.67
N ASP A 819 17.01 -31.04 16.74
CA ASP A 819 17.61 -31.09 18.09
C ASP A 819 18.85 -31.98 18.17
N GLY A 820 19.01 -32.97 17.28
CA GLY A 820 20.23 -33.76 17.16
C GLY A 820 21.49 -32.94 16.80
N LEU A 821 21.33 -31.72 16.26
CA LEU A 821 22.45 -30.85 15.82
C LEU A 821 23.06 -29.98 16.93
N VAL A 822 22.56 -30.10 18.16
CA VAL A 822 22.94 -29.24 19.29
C VAL A 822 24.31 -29.59 19.85
N GLU A 823 24.67 -30.87 19.86
CA GLU A 823 25.96 -31.35 20.36
C GLU A 823 27.15 -30.82 19.52
N GLY A 824 26.91 -30.47 18.24
CA GLY A 824 27.93 -29.90 17.34
C GLY A 824 28.12 -28.38 17.42
N GLY A 825 27.40 -27.67 18.30
CA GLY A 825 27.53 -26.21 18.46
C GLY A 825 27.09 -25.38 17.24
N LEU A 826 26.38 -25.98 16.28
CA LEU A 826 25.96 -25.32 15.03
C LEU A 826 24.75 -24.40 15.23
N VAL A 827 23.78 -24.84 16.05
CA VAL A 827 22.50 -24.16 16.27
C VAL A 827 22.35 -23.78 17.73
N HIS A 828 22.14 -22.50 18.00
CA HIS A 828 21.91 -21.98 19.34
C HIS A 828 20.53 -21.33 19.42
N ILE A 829 19.85 -21.43 20.56
CA ILE A 829 18.59 -20.73 20.82
C ILE A 829 18.86 -19.58 21.77
N ALA A 830 18.21 -18.44 21.56
CA ALA A 830 18.13 -17.34 22.50
C ALA A 830 16.68 -16.86 22.64
N THR A 831 16.36 -16.37 23.82
CA THR A 831 15.03 -15.83 24.17
C THR A 831 15.01 -14.30 24.07
N THR A 832 16.15 -13.67 24.35
CA THR A 832 16.34 -12.22 24.27
C THR A 832 17.38 -11.84 23.21
N PRO A 833 17.30 -10.62 22.64
CA PRO A 833 18.32 -10.11 21.74
C PRO A 833 19.72 -10.06 22.38
N GLU A 834 19.81 -9.73 23.67
CA GLU A 834 21.06 -9.68 24.42
C GLU A 834 21.70 -11.06 24.50
N GLU A 835 20.93 -12.08 24.89
CA GLU A 835 21.36 -13.47 24.91
C GLU A 835 21.79 -13.93 23.50
N ALA A 836 21.05 -13.53 22.46
CA ALA A 836 21.37 -13.88 21.09
C ALA A 836 22.72 -13.29 20.63
N MET A 837 23.00 -12.05 21.02
CA MET A 837 24.29 -11.40 20.77
C MET A 837 25.41 -12.11 21.53
N ASP A 838 25.23 -12.41 22.81
CA ASP A 838 26.23 -13.09 23.63
C ASP A 838 26.60 -14.47 23.06
N LYS A 839 25.59 -15.25 22.65
CA LYS A 839 25.80 -16.55 21.99
C LYS A 839 26.50 -16.39 20.65
N ALA A 840 26.11 -15.41 19.83
CA ALA A 840 26.78 -15.15 18.55
C ALA A 840 28.26 -14.79 18.73
N LEU A 841 28.58 -14.00 19.76
CA LEU A 841 29.96 -13.65 20.11
C LEU A 841 30.76 -14.84 20.66
N ALA A 842 30.13 -15.69 21.46
CA ALA A 842 30.75 -16.92 21.96
C ALA A 842 31.12 -17.86 20.80
N ILE A 843 30.24 -18.02 19.82
CA ILE A 843 30.51 -18.80 18.61
C ILE A 843 31.70 -18.22 17.85
N LEU A 844 31.72 -16.90 17.59
CA LEU A 844 32.84 -16.25 16.90
C LEU A 844 34.19 -16.46 17.59
N LYS A 845 34.22 -16.37 18.93
CA LYS A 845 35.43 -16.62 19.73
C LYS A 845 35.87 -18.08 19.63
N GLY A 846 34.94 -19.03 19.73
CA GLY A 846 35.21 -20.46 19.61
C GLY A 846 35.78 -20.83 18.24
N THR A 847 35.20 -20.32 17.16
CA THR A 847 35.71 -20.51 15.79
C THR A 847 37.13 -19.93 15.63
N THR A 848 37.40 -18.77 16.23
CA THR A 848 38.73 -18.14 16.17
C THR A 848 39.78 -18.93 16.95
N GLN A 849 39.42 -19.54 18.09
CA GLN A 849 40.31 -20.39 18.86
C GLN A 849 40.61 -21.71 18.14
N GLN A 850 39.60 -22.35 17.54
CA GLN A 850 39.79 -23.57 16.74
C GLN A 850 40.67 -23.35 15.52
N LEU A 851 40.50 -22.23 14.80
CA LEU A 851 41.35 -21.86 13.67
C LEU A 851 42.81 -21.61 14.10
N LYS A 852 43.03 -20.91 15.21
CA LYS A 852 44.38 -20.69 15.77
C LYS A 852 45.06 -21.98 16.23
N GLN A 853 44.28 -22.93 16.75
CA GLN A 853 44.80 -24.22 17.22
C GLN A 853 45.15 -25.12 16.03
N ALA A 854 44.33 -25.13 14.97
CA ALA A 854 44.63 -25.80 13.70
C ALA A 854 45.86 -25.21 12.99
N ASP A 855 46.04 -23.89 13.01
CA ASP A 855 47.27 -23.23 12.52
C ASP A 855 48.50 -23.56 13.38
N SER A 856 48.33 -23.73 14.70
CA SER A 856 49.43 -24.13 15.59
C SER A 856 49.83 -25.62 15.46
N ASP A 857 48.87 -26.51 15.15
CA ASP A 857 49.12 -27.94 14.94
C ASP A 857 49.66 -28.24 13.53
N SER A 858 49.28 -27.43 12.53
CA SER A 858 49.93 -27.44 11.21
C SER A 858 51.33 -26.80 11.24
N GLY A 859 51.57 -25.82 12.11
CA GLY A 859 52.92 -25.28 12.38
C GLY A 859 53.85 -26.28 13.09
N LYS A 860 53.33 -27.05 14.06
CA LYS A 860 54.10 -28.10 14.76
C LYS A 860 54.41 -29.34 13.92
N SER A 861 53.66 -29.59 12.84
CA SER A 861 53.97 -30.65 11.87
C SER A 861 55.00 -30.20 10.82
N ALA A 862 55.18 -28.89 10.62
CA ALA A 862 56.30 -28.33 9.86
C ALA A 862 57.60 -28.26 10.69
N GLU A 863 57.54 -27.95 11.99
CA GLU A 863 58.72 -27.91 12.87
C GLU A 863 59.29 -29.29 13.26
N LYS A 864 58.58 -30.38 12.97
CA LYS A 864 59.06 -31.76 13.25
C LYS A 864 59.69 -32.44 12.03
N LYS A 865 59.89 -31.73 10.92
CA LYS A 865 60.57 -32.26 9.71
C LYS A 865 61.97 -31.69 9.45
N ASP A 866 62.44 -30.74 10.25
CA ASP A 866 63.79 -30.14 10.13
C ASP A 866 64.75 -30.60 11.23
N SER A 867 64.79 -31.90 11.52
CA SER A 867 65.84 -32.48 12.37
C SER A 867 66.05 -33.98 12.14
N VAL A 868 66.49 -34.37 10.93
CA VAL A 868 67.38 -35.53 10.76
C VAL A 868 68.36 -35.23 9.63
N GLU A 869 69.63 -35.42 9.96
CA GLU A 869 70.84 -35.18 9.19
C GLU A 869 70.91 -35.85 7.80
N THR A 870 71.67 -35.15 6.97
CA THR A 870 72.50 -35.59 5.84
C THR A 870 73.00 -37.03 5.91
N ASP A 871 72.83 -37.77 4.81
CA ASP A 871 73.95 -38.55 4.28
C ASP A 871 73.80 -38.74 2.76
N GLU A 872 74.87 -38.39 2.05
CA GLU A 872 75.03 -38.56 0.60
C GLU A 872 75.31 -40.03 0.28
N ARG A 873 74.60 -40.62 -0.68
CA ARG A 873 75.24 -41.56 -1.62
C ARG A 873 74.50 -41.78 -2.93
N SER A 874 75.26 -41.52 -3.98
CA SER A 874 75.15 -41.92 -5.39
C SER A 874 74.46 -43.27 -5.68
N GLY A 875 73.68 -43.32 -6.76
CA GLY A 875 73.27 -44.55 -7.42
C GLY A 875 72.50 -44.27 -8.71
N GLU A 876 73.17 -44.47 -9.84
CA GLU A 876 72.70 -44.42 -11.23
C GLU A 876 71.56 -45.42 -11.52
N GLY A 877 70.79 -45.21 -12.59
CA GLY A 877 69.97 -46.27 -13.19
C GLY A 877 68.73 -45.85 -13.98
N GLU A 878 68.97 -45.45 -15.23
CA GLU A 878 68.21 -45.56 -16.49
C GLU A 878 66.78 -46.17 -16.55
N GLY A 879 66.00 -45.66 -17.53
CA GLY A 879 64.86 -46.32 -18.20
C GLY A 879 63.58 -45.47 -18.22
N GLU A 880 63.36 -44.59 -19.21
CA GLU A 880 62.56 -44.85 -20.44
C GLU A 880 61.18 -45.50 -20.16
N GLY A 881 60.01 -44.97 -20.57
CA GLY A 881 59.68 -43.86 -21.46
C GLY A 881 58.15 -43.62 -21.51
N GLU A 882 57.79 -42.55 -22.23
CA GLU A 882 56.56 -42.27 -23.01
C GLU A 882 55.18 -42.72 -22.49
N GLY A 883 54.10 -41.94 -22.48
CA GLY A 883 53.75 -40.62 -23.02
C GLY A 883 52.40 -40.24 -22.39
N GLY A 884 52.12 -38.97 -22.15
CA GLY A 884 51.53 -38.10 -23.17
C GLY A 884 50.00 -38.12 -23.08
N GLY A 885 49.41 -37.17 -22.34
CA GLY A 885 47.95 -37.04 -22.26
C GLY A 885 47.44 -36.12 -21.15
N LYS A 886 47.88 -34.86 -21.15
CA LYS A 886 47.23 -33.79 -20.38
C LYS A 886 45.91 -33.43 -21.05
N GLU A 887 44.81 -33.48 -20.32
CA GLU A 887 43.76 -32.49 -20.51
C GLU A 887 43.24 -31.99 -19.16
N LYS A 888 43.49 -30.70 -18.94
CA LYS A 888 43.00 -29.88 -17.83
C LYS A 888 41.52 -29.61 -18.05
N VAL A 889 40.71 -29.80 -17.01
CA VAL A 889 39.65 -28.85 -16.68
C VAL A 889 39.73 -28.58 -15.18
N GLN A 890 40.17 -27.35 -14.86
CA GLN A 890 40.16 -26.77 -13.53
C GLN A 890 38.73 -26.49 -13.08
N ALA A 891 38.48 -26.76 -11.79
CA ALA A 891 37.46 -26.10 -10.98
C ALA A 891 38.13 -25.00 -10.14
#